data_AF-A0A1G5Z6J8-F1
#
_entry.id   AF-A0A1G5Z6J8-F1
#
_cell.length_a   1.000
_cell.length_b   1.000
_cell.length_c   1.000
_cell.angle_alpha   90.00
_cell.angle_beta   90.00
_cell.angle_gamma   90.00
#
_symmetry.space_group_name_H-M   'P 1'
#
loop_
_entity.id
_entity.type
_entity.pdbx_description
1 polymer ?
#
loop_
_entity_poly.entity_id
_entity_poly.type
_entity_poly.pdbx_seq_one_letter_code
_entity_poly.pdbx_strand_id
1 'polypeptide(L)'
;MLLHHLSYTDLIENIRNFLPLRDKGFYSLIIAFLPTIIAISYPIIIQTISKLNEVYSSSKIIDSFKKEKYHLYFKYCLISSLILSGLTILNYEFLNILAFVFLILLIGIFILYIELILKYSNPSDLFEHILKKTQISKLLSENIIKPNRANFFEEILNNHHEIITDLYCFAIKFDDIPLETNIRQRYFYLISNISKELNNENETELSFDSIIYNNNFKILESFIKSSNIETRYRAIEFYSTEFYLPYSLGIHGPKPFNNQTFVAIWDNIILLIKVSNYSKIKKHWEIFYNFFNLYLRRSYLQYDEKSKVTDESFIKNQKIIQFKSKIIEFNISFLAIIYYKRKYRLLEDLVLYTQNLPAKTFLLEFTPQKAFDQYFEFRKDIFEKNWTMSYYFDDIEFDSIGFQKDSKFYISEFCLILFLYSWINDYGTALKDSIQPLSLPKDLPSQKALAQKLPNIIRRIEKIFKNKSLISETSLALITRRDCLLKDIPYPTDYLNNFRNNLEIQTEERLSRGELDSSKIEALINNTVRSIKEVYLDVSRIKGNDIDKENRDEVSNFMETIRGTIIPLNREAFLSDPTIHYIDYDKILGRYIKNNYYAHILDKIDIIATVNYTVEFNEIFKAVDILNLKDHIIISANLNLEFLNNSLKIGLIKSENGLEDYTYKGIPIFSFDGGRHRSGRLFIMKSKDKPMIKHRDWKEIENPPSEFIDRWKNMENISDDLHIYLERIELNDHPDILDKYKEFSEYSIDELKKMIQFDVDFLGYCWFPKSVKIISISQGDLFQQGGDLDELKKIKPFDNV
;
A
#
# COMPACT_ATOMS: atom_id res chain seq x y z
N MET A 1 54.59 -31.26 51.56
CA MET A 1 55.13 -31.87 52.79
C MET A 1 56.54 -31.34 52.99
N LEU A 2 56.64 -30.12 53.53
CA LEU A 2 57.81 -29.44 54.13
C LEU A 2 57.37 -27.98 54.33
N LEU A 3 56.34 -27.82 55.15
CA LEU A 3 55.84 -26.58 55.72
C LEU A 3 55.59 -26.94 57.18
N HIS A 4 56.63 -26.87 58.00
CA HIS A 4 56.50 -26.81 59.45
C HIS A 4 57.83 -26.32 60.03
N HIS A 5 57.74 -25.27 60.86
CA HIS A 5 58.82 -24.51 61.51
C HIS A 5 59.49 -23.41 60.70
N LEU A 6 58.71 -22.39 60.34
CA LEU A 6 59.14 -21.01 60.52
C LEU A 6 58.01 -20.34 61.29
N SER A 7 58.26 -20.02 62.56
CA SER A 7 57.27 -19.32 63.37
C SER A 7 57.03 -17.94 62.75
N TYR A 8 55.80 -17.41 62.85
CA TYR A 8 55.48 -16.05 62.42
C TYR A 8 56.43 -15.01 63.06
N THR A 9 56.94 -15.34 64.24
CA THR A 9 58.02 -14.64 64.95
C THR A 9 59.37 -14.70 64.22
N ASP A 10 59.79 -15.81 63.63
CA ASP A 10 61.05 -15.93 62.87
C ASP A 10 61.04 -15.14 61.56
N LEU A 11 59.88 -15.05 60.89
CA LEU A 11 59.74 -14.24 59.67
C LEU A 11 59.83 -12.75 60.01
N ILE A 12 59.17 -12.32 61.10
CA ILE A 12 59.23 -10.95 61.60
C ILE A 12 60.64 -10.61 62.12
N GLU A 13 61.31 -11.54 62.79
CA GLU A 13 62.66 -11.34 63.34
C GLU A 13 63.74 -11.33 62.24
N ASN A 14 63.60 -12.15 61.20
CA ASN A 14 64.47 -12.07 60.01
C ASN A 14 64.26 -10.78 59.21
N ILE A 15 63.01 -10.30 59.08
CA ILE A 15 62.71 -8.99 58.48
C ILE A 15 63.26 -7.85 59.37
N ARG A 16 63.26 -8.01 60.70
CA ARG A 16 63.77 -7.05 61.70
C ARG A 16 65.30 -7.00 61.79
N ASN A 17 65.99 -8.10 61.44
CA ASN A 17 67.45 -8.15 61.37
C ASN A 17 67.99 -7.67 60.01
N PHE A 18 67.20 -7.78 58.93
CA PHE A 18 67.58 -7.27 57.60
C PHE A 18 67.27 -5.76 57.42
N LEU A 19 66.36 -5.21 58.22
CA LEU A 19 65.93 -3.81 58.14
C LEU A 19 66.04 -3.21 59.55
N PRO A 20 66.94 -2.24 59.81
CA PRO A 20 67.03 -1.59 61.11
C PRO A 20 65.73 -0.81 61.39
N LEU A 21 64.79 -1.47 62.07
CA LEU A 21 63.40 -1.02 62.30
C LEU A 21 63.26 0.14 63.30
N ARG A 22 64.36 0.81 63.70
CA ARG A 22 64.35 1.80 64.79
C ARG A 22 64.36 3.27 64.34
N ASP A 23 64.54 3.58 63.06
CA ASP A 23 64.65 4.97 62.63
C ASP A 23 63.43 5.48 61.85
N LYS A 24 63.13 6.77 62.08
CA LYS A 24 62.19 7.63 61.35
C LYS A 24 62.40 7.63 59.81
N GLY A 25 63.36 6.88 59.29
CA GLY A 25 63.76 6.76 57.89
C GLY A 25 62.73 6.08 56.97
N PHE A 26 61.99 5.06 57.44
CA PHE A 26 60.96 4.42 56.59
C PHE A 26 59.72 5.31 56.42
N TYR A 27 59.30 5.94 57.52
CA TYR A 27 58.21 6.90 57.52
C TYR A 27 58.54 8.12 56.65
N SER A 28 59.79 8.63 56.75
CA SER A 28 60.24 9.72 55.87
C SER A 28 60.37 9.30 54.41
N LEU A 29 60.78 8.05 54.11
CA LEU A 29 60.78 7.49 52.76
C LEU A 29 59.37 7.41 52.16
N ILE A 30 58.40 6.89 52.90
CA ILE A 30 57.00 6.76 52.42
C ILE A 30 56.39 8.14 52.20
N ILE A 31 56.60 9.08 53.12
CA ILE A 31 56.11 10.46 53.02
C ILE A 31 56.85 11.27 51.95
N ALA A 32 58.10 10.94 51.62
CA ALA A 32 58.81 11.60 50.53
C ALA A 32 58.41 11.03 49.16
N PHE A 33 58.34 9.71 49.02
CA PHE A 33 58.13 9.07 47.72
C PHE A 33 56.67 9.03 47.30
N LEU A 34 55.71 8.84 48.22
CA LEU A 34 54.30 8.74 47.84
C LEU A 34 53.75 10.05 47.25
N PRO A 35 53.95 11.23 47.88
CA PRO A 35 53.55 12.50 47.28
C PRO A 35 54.33 12.80 46.00
N THR A 36 55.59 12.39 45.90
CA THR A 36 56.40 12.54 44.67
C THR A 36 55.81 11.69 43.54
N ILE A 37 55.47 10.43 43.80
CA ILE A 37 54.82 9.55 42.81
C ILE A 37 53.46 10.09 42.43
N ILE A 38 52.65 10.61 43.36
CA ILE A 38 51.34 11.21 43.05
C ILE A 38 51.52 12.49 42.22
N ALA A 39 52.44 13.37 42.62
CA ALA A 39 52.74 14.62 41.94
C ALA A 39 53.27 14.40 40.52
N ILE A 40 53.93 13.27 40.25
CA ILE A 40 54.38 12.88 38.92
C ILE A 40 53.26 12.17 38.15
N SER A 41 52.61 11.17 38.76
CA SER A 41 51.67 10.28 38.09
C SER A 41 50.35 10.96 37.73
N TYR A 42 49.84 11.85 38.59
CA TYR A 42 48.54 12.48 38.36
C TYR A 42 48.56 13.45 37.16
N PRO A 43 49.56 14.35 37.02
CA PRO A 43 49.73 15.12 35.79
C PRO A 43 49.94 14.24 34.56
N ILE A 44 50.75 13.17 34.66
CA ILE A 44 50.97 12.24 33.54
C ILE A 44 49.66 11.59 33.10
N ILE A 45 48.79 11.17 34.03
CA ILE A 45 47.49 10.56 33.70
C ILE A 45 46.58 11.56 32.99
N ILE A 46 46.45 12.77 33.52
CA ILE A 46 45.60 13.81 32.92
C ILE A 46 46.15 14.23 31.56
N GLN A 47 47.46 14.47 31.46
CA GLN A 47 48.12 14.79 30.20
C GLN A 47 47.97 13.65 29.20
N THR A 48 48.08 12.39 29.62
CA THR A 48 47.89 11.25 28.72
C THR A 48 46.45 11.18 28.24
N ILE A 49 45.45 11.29 29.13
CA ILE A 49 44.04 11.26 28.72
C ILE A 49 43.73 12.44 27.79
N SER A 50 44.24 13.64 28.11
CA SER A 50 44.09 14.83 27.26
C SER A 50 44.76 14.65 25.90
N LYS A 51 45.98 14.11 25.88
CA LYS A 51 46.75 13.86 24.65
C LYS A 51 46.12 12.77 23.81
N LEU A 52 45.61 11.69 24.40
CA LEU A 52 44.87 10.66 23.67
C LEU A 52 43.58 11.23 23.07
N ASN A 53 42.88 12.11 23.79
CA ASN A 53 41.70 12.81 23.28
C ASN A 53 42.07 13.78 22.13
N GLU A 54 43.17 14.51 22.27
CA GLU A 54 43.66 15.44 21.25
C GLU A 54 44.13 14.70 19.99
N VAL A 55 44.89 13.61 20.15
CA VAL A 55 45.44 12.81 19.04
C VAL A 55 44.32 12.09 18.30
N TYR A 56 43.52 11.27 18.99
CA TYR A 56 42.57 10.38 18.31
C TYR A 56 41.15 10.95 18.20
N SER A 57 40.79 11.96 19.00
CA SER A 57 39.41 12.49 19.08
C SER A 57 38.35 11.39 19.28
N SER A 58 38.69 10.33 20.01
CA SER A 58 37.86 9.14 20.24
C SER A 58 37.69 8.88 21.73
N SER A 59 36.45 8.97 22.22
CA SER A 59 36.09 8.55 23.58
C SER A 59 36.26 7.05 23.78
N LYS A 60 36.10 6.24 22.73
CA LYS A 60 36.20 4.78 22.77
C LYS A 60 37.63 4.30 23.04
N ILE A 61 38.64 4.94 22.42
CA ILE A 61 40.06 4.65 22.70
C ILE A 61 40.39 5.00 24.15
N ILE A 62 39.87 6.13 24.66
CA ILE A 62 40.07 6.54 26.06
C ILE A 62 39.41 5.55 27.03
N ASP A 63 38.19 5.11 26.74
CA ASP A 63 37.48 4.14 27.58
C ASP A 63 38.17 2.77 27.55
N SER A 64 38.72 2.37 26.41
CA SER A 64 39.56 1.16 26.31
C SER A 64 40.79 1.27 27.21
N PHE A 65 41.50 2.41 27.17
CA PHE A 65 42.66 2.65 28.02
C PHE A 65 42.32 2.56 29.52
N LYS A 66 41.20 3.17 29.95
CA LYS A 66 40.73 3.14 31.35
C LYS A 66 40.35 1.73 31.84
N LYS A 67 40.00 0.82 30.93
CA LYS A 67 39.66 -0.58 31.25
C LYS A 67 40.89 -1.51 31.27
N GLU A 68 42.08 -1.03 30.94
CA GLU A 68 43.28 -1.87 30.91
C GLU A 68 43.69 -2.33 32.32
N LYS A 69 44.14 -3.59 32.42
CA LYS A 69 44.53 -4.21 33.69
C LYS A 69 45.60 -3.40 34.43
N TYR A 70 46.64 -2.96 33.73
CA TYR A 70 47.71 -2.15 34.34
C TYR A 70 47.22 -0.77 34.79
N HIS A 71 46.25 -0.16 34.11
CA HIS A 71 45.63 1.09 34.56
C HIS A 71 44.81 0.85 35.84
N LEU A 72 44.02 -0.21 35.89
CA LEU A 72 43.22 -0.56 37.08
C LEU A 72 44.11 -0.93 38.27
N TYR A 73 45.15 -1.76 38.06
CA TYR A 73 46.12 -2.09 39.10
C TYR A 73 46.86 -0.87 39.60
N PHE A 74 47.27 0.03 38.70
CA PHE A 74 47.90 1.28 39.10
C PHE A 74 46.95 2.12 39.95
N LYS A 75 45.71 2.32 39.51
CA LYS A 75 44.69 3.09 40.23
C LYS A 75 44.41 2.51 41.62
N TYR A 76 44.15 1.22 41.73
CA TYR A 76 43.88 0.58 43.02
C TYR A 76 45.11 0.56 43.93
N CYS A 77 46.30 0.27 43.38
CA CYS A 77 47.55 0.31 44.15
C CYS A 77 47.83 1.72 44.68
N LEU A 78 47.56 2.76 43.88
CA LEU A 78 47.71 4.16 44.29
C LEU A 78 46.76 4.52 45.44
N ILE A 79 45.48 4.17 45.32
CA ILE A 79 44.47 4.42 46.36
C ILE A 79 44.82 3.66 47.65
N SER A 80 45.20 2.38 47.55
CA SER A 80 45.60 1.58 48.71
C SER A 80 46.86 2.13 49.37
N SER A 81 47.85 2.58 48.58
CA SER A 81 49.08 3.19 49.11
C SER A 81 48.80 4.53 49.82
N LEU A 82 47.84 5.32 49.30
CA LEU A 82 47.35 6.54 49.95
C LEU A 82 46.68 6.26 51.30
N ILE A 83 45.76 5.30 51.36
CA ILE A 83 45.09 4.91 52.60
C ILE A 83 46.10 4.38 53.61
N LEU A 84 47.00 3.49 53.19
CA LEU A 84 48.04 2.92 54.04
C LEU A 84 48.98 4.00 54.57
N SER A 85 49.37 4.96 53.75
CA SER A 85 50.20 6.10 54.18
C SER A 85 49.49 7.05 55.14
N GLY A 86 48.16 7.14 55.11
CA GLY A 86 47.40 7.85 56.15
C GLY A 86 47.38 7.07 57.47
N LEU A 87 47.27 5.74 57.38
CA LEU A 87 47.24 4.85 58.54
C LEU A 87 48.60 4.68 59.23
N THR A 88 49.73 4.93 58.53
CA THR A 88 51.08 4.92 59.15
C THR A 88 51.25 6.03 60.20
N ILE A 89 50.39 7.05 60.25
CA ILE A 89 50.34 8.06 61.32
C ILE A 89 50.12 7.41 62.70
N LEU A 90 49.44 6.26 62.75
CA LEU A 90 49.19 5.50 63.98
C LEU A 90 50.44 4.76 64.51
N ASN A 91 51.55 4.79 63.75
CA ASN A 91 52.88 4.31 64.13
C ASN A 91 52.98 2.83 64.57
N TYR A 92 52.13 1.96 64.03
CA TYR A 92 52.27 0.51 64.18
C TYR A 92 53.32 -0.05 63.21
N GLU A 93 54.30 -0.82 63.71
CA GLU A 93 55.40 -1.39 62.90
C GLU A 93 54.89 -2.19 61.68
N PHE A 94 53.84 -2.99 61.84
CA PHE A 94 53.25 -3.78 60.75
C PHE A 94 52.68 -2.90 59.62
N LEU A 95 52.05 -1.77 59.93
CA LEU A 95 51.50 -0.86 58.93
C LEU A 95 52.60 -0.17 58.12
N ASN A 96 53.73 0.14 58.76
CA ASN A 96 54.89 0.73 58.09
C ASN A 96 55.54 -0.26 57.10
N ILE A 97 55.69 -1.53 57.49
CA ILE A 97 56.19 -2.58 56.59
C ILE A 97 55.22 -2.79 55.42
N LEU A 98 53.92 -2.86 55.69
CA LEU A 98 52.90 -3.03 54.64
C LEU A 98 52.89 -1.86 53.65
N ALA A 99 52.97 -0.62 54.15
CA ALA A 99 53.06 0.58 53.31
C ALA A 99 54.33 0.60 52.45
N PHE A 100 55.47 0.11 52.97
CA PHE A 100 56.70 -0.01 52.20
C PHE A 100 56.61 -1.06 51.08
N VAL A 101 55.98 -2.21 51.35
CA VAL A 101 55.71 -3.23 50.32
C VAL A 101 54.81 -2.68 49.21
N PHE A 102 53.74 -1.96 49.58
CA PHE A 102 52.85 -1.31 48.62
C PHE A 102 53.56 -0.20 47.82
N LEU A 103 54.53 0.51 48.40
CA LEU A 103 55.36 1.49 47.69
C LEU A 103 56.22 0.82 46.59
N ILE A 104 56.89 -0.30 46.90
CA ILE A 104 57.66 -1.06 45.91
C ILE A 104 56.74 -1.59 44.80
N LEU A 105 55.58 -2.14 45.19
CA LEU A 105 54.55 -2.61 44.25
C LEU A 105 54.06 -1.46 43.35
N LEU A 106 53.83 -0.27 43.91
CA LEU A 106 53.39 0.91 43.19
C LEU A 106 54.43 1.36 42.15
N ILE A 107 55.73 1.37 42.52
CA ILE A 107 56.83 1.69 41.59
C ILE A 107 56.88 0.67 40.43
N GLY A 108 56.77 -0.62 40.74
CA GLY A 108 56.77 -1.68 39.72
C GLY A 108 55.57 -1.56 38.76
N ILE A 109 54.36 -1.33 39.29
CA ILE A 109 53.16 -1.14 38.48
C ILE A 109 53.22 0.18 37.68
N PHE A 110 53.85 1.23 38.23
CA PHE A 110 54.02 2.50 37.53
C PHE A 110 54.86 2.36 36.26
N ILE A 111 55.93 1.56 36.29
CA ILE A 111 56.75 1.29 35.09
C ILE A 111 55.91 0.59 34.01
N LEU A 112 55.15 -0.44 34.39
CA LEU A 112 54.23 -1.14 33.46
C LEU A 112 53.13 -0.21 32.93
N TYR A 113 52.68 0.74 33.76
CA TYR A 113 51.71 1.75 33.38
C TYR A 113 52.30 2.74 32.35
N ILE A 114 53.55 3.18 32.50
CA ILE A 114 54.24 4.01 31.49
C ILE A 114 54.37 3.25 30.17
N GLU A 115 54.74 1.97 30.19
CA GLU A 115 54.81 1.16 28.97
C GLU A 115 53.45 1.08 28.25
N LEU A 116 52.36 0.96 29.01
CA LEU A 116 51.00 1.02 28.48
C LEU A 116 50.69 2.38 27.84
N ILE A 117 51.08 3.48 28.48
CA ILE A 117 50.89 4.85 27.95
C ILE A 117 51.62 5.01 26.62
N LEU A 118 52.87 4.54 26.52
CA LEU A 118 53.66 4.62 25.29
C LEU A 118 52.99 3.86 24.15
N LYS A 119 52.47 2.65 24.41
CA LYS A 119 51.71 1.86 23.42
C LYS A 119 50.46 2.59 22.93
N TYR A 120 49.69 3.22 23.82
CA TYR A 120 48.50 3.98 23.42
C TYR A 120 48.84 5.31 22.73
N SER A 121 50.01 5.89 23.00
CA SER A 121 50.46 7.15 22.40
C SER A 121 50.92 7.00 20.95
N ASN A 122 51.42 5.82 20.55
CA ASN A 122 51.81 5.53 19.17
C ASN A 122 50.70 4.75 18.45
N PRO A 123 50.12 5.29 17.37
CA PRO A 123 49.02 4.65 16.63
C PRO A 123 49.35 3.23 16.12
N SER A 124 50.57 2.98 15.68
CA SER A 124 50.99 1.65 15.18
C SER A 124 51.11 0.64 16.32
N ASP A 125 51.69 1.05 17.46
CA ASP A 125 51.82 0.18 18.63
C ASP A 125 50.45 -0.10 19.26
N LEU A 126 49.55 0.88 19.24
CA LEU A 126 48.16 0.72 19.67
C LEU A 126 47.44 -0.32 18.81
N PHE A 127 47.60 -0.26 17.49
CA PHE A 127 47.01 -1.26 16.59
C PHE A 127 47.53 -2.67 16.89
N GLU A 128 48.84 -2.86 17.03
CA GLU A 128 49.42 -4.17 17.38
C GLU A 128 48.96 -4.67 18.75
N HIS A 129 48.83 -3.75 19.72
CA HIS A 129 48.32 -4.07 21.06
C HIS A 129 46.87 -4.55 21.00
N ILE A 130 46.00 -3.86 20.25
CA ILE A 130 44.60 -4.26 20.05
C ILE A 130 44.50 -5.58 19.29
N LEU A 131 45.30 -5.78 18.23
CA LEU A 131 45.32 -7.04 17.48
C LEU A 131 45.73 -8.24 18.34
N LYS A 132 46.73 -8.08 19.22
CA LYS A 132 47.11 -9.13 20.18
C LYS A 132 46.00 -9.41 21.19
N LYS A 133 45.32 -8.37 21.68
CA LYS A 133 44.23 -8.47 22.65
C LYS A 133 42.98 -9.14 22.07
N THR A 134 42.60 -8.77 20.85
CA THR A 134 41.48 -9.37 20.10
C THR A 134 41.72 -10.83 19.74
N GLN A 135 42.98 -11.30 19.78
CA GLN A 135 43.37 -12.65 19.36
C GLN A 135 42.80 -13.01 17.99
N ILE A 136 42.77 -12.03 17.08
CA ILE A 136 42.08 -12.16 15.80
C ILE A 136 42.65 -13.31 14.95
N SER A 137 43.91 -13.68 15.16
CA SER A 137 44.55 -14.85 14.56
C SER A 137 43.88 -16.18 14.94
N LYS A 138 43.15 -16.26 16.05
CA LYS A 138 42.34 -17.44 16.40
C LYS A 138 41.17 -17.64 15.44
N LEU A 139 40.56 -16.56 14.93
CA LEU A 139 39.50 -16.63 13.92
C LEU A 139 39.97 -17.25 12.59
N LEU A 140 41.29 -17.23 12.33
CA LEU A 140 41.94 -17.83 11.16
C LEU A 140 42.30 -19.31 11.37
N SER A 141 42.26 -19.82 12.60
CA SER A 141 42.62 -21.21 12.87
C SER A 141 41.45 -22.15 12.54
N GLU A 142 41.69 -23.13 11.66
CA GLU A 142 40.69 -24.10 11.15
C GLU A 142 40.07 -24.99 12.25
N ASN A 143 40.61 -24.96 13.48
CA ASN A 143 40.23 -25.83 14.59
C ASN A 143 39.05 -25.32 15.45
N ILE A 144 38.41 -24.21 15.10
CA ILE A 144 37.27 -23.67 15.86
C ILE A 144 35.94 -24.14 15.25
N ILE A 145 35.14 -24.87 16.04
CA ILE A 145 33.77 -25.27 15.68
C ILE A 145 32.92 -24.01 15.47
N LYS A 146 32.20 -23.92 14.34
CA LYS A 146 31.45 -22.74 13.85
C LYS A 146 30.65 -21.91 14.88
N PRO A 147 29.84 -22.47 15.80
CA PRO A 147 29.09 -21.66 16.77
C PRO A 147 30.00 -20.86 17.73
N ASN A 148 31.16 -21.41 18.09
CA ASN A 148 32.14 -20.68 18.91
C ASN A 148 32.81 -19.55 18.13
N ARG A 149 32.88 -19.66 16.79
CA ARG A 149 33.43 -18.63 15.91
C ARG A 149 32.48 -17.44 15.74
N ALA A 150 31.17 -17.69 15.67
CA ALA A 150 30.15 -16.63 15.60
C ALA A 150 30.13 -15.78 16.88
N ASN A 151 30.06 -16.43 18.06
CA ASN A 151 30.08 -15.73 19.34
C ASN A 151 31.36 -14.91 19.54
N PHE A 152 32.51 -15.45 19.13
CA PHE A 152 33.78 -14.75 19.22
C PHE A 152 33.87 -13.56 18.23
N PHE A 153 33.27 -13.69 17.05
CA PHE A 153 33.17 -12.61 16.08
C PHE A 153 32.30 -11.46 16.62
N GLU A 154 31.16 -11.79 17.22
CA GLU A 154 30.26 -10.81 17.87
C GLU A 154 30.95 -10.07 19.03
N GLU A 155 31.73 -10.79 19.85
CA GLU A 155 32.54 -10.18 20.92
C GLU A 155 33.55 -9.15 20.37
N ILE A 156 34.21 -9.47 19.24
CA ILE A 156 35.15 -8.56 18.59
C ILE A 156 34.43 -7.34 18.02
N LEU A 157 33.27 -7.51 17.40
CA LEU A 157 32.46 -6.41 16.88
C LEU A 157 32.05 -5.45 18.01
N ASN A 158 31.51 -5.99 19.10
CA ASN A 158 30.99 -5.20 20.21
C ASN A 158 32.08 -4.48 21.02
N ASN A 159 33.27 -5.08 21.15
CA ASN A 159 34.30 -4.55 22.06
C ASN A 159 35.43 -3.79 21.37
N HIS A 160 35.73 -4.08 20.10
CA HIS A 160 36.97 -3.64 19.46
C HIS A 160 36.80 -2.98 18.09
N HIS A 161 35.71 -3.24 17.39
CA HIS A 161 35.55 -2.79 16.00
C HIS A 161 35.44 -1.26 15.86
N GLU A 162 34.72 -0.59 16.76
CA GLU A 162 34.67 0.88 16.79
C GLU A 162 36.05 1.51 17.09
N ILE A 163 36.82 0.91 18.00
CA ILE A 163 38.16 1.40 18.38
C ILE A 163 39.11 1.34 17.18
N ILE A 164 39.10 0.21 16.45
CA ILE A 164 39.92 0.04 15.25
C ILE A 164 39.42 0.94 14.12
N THR A 165 38.11 1.16 14.01
CA THR A 165 37.52 2.10 13.05
C THR A 165 37.97 3.53 13.33
N ASP A 166 37.96 3.98 14.59
CA ASP A 166 38.43 5.30 14.98
C ASP A 166 39.93 5.48 14.70
N LEU A 167 40.73 4.45 14.99
CA LEU A 167 42.16 4.44 14.67
C LEU A 167 42.42 4.48 13.16
N TYR A 168 41.58 3.80 12.37
CA TYR A 168 41.65 3.83 10.91
C TYR A 168 41.26 5.20 10.34
N CYS A 169 40.18 5.80 10.86
CA CYS A 169 39.78 7.16 10.51
C CYS A 169 40.85 8.19 10.87
N PHE A 170 41.53 8.00 12.00
CA PHE A 170 42.71 8.79 12.38
C PHE A 170 43.82 8.64 11.32
N ALA A 171 44.20 7.41 10.95
CA ALA A 171 45.23 7.16 9.92
C ALA A 171 44.88 7.82 8.58
N ILE A 172 43.60 7.81 8.21
CA ILE A 172 43.07 8.47 7.00
C ILE A 172 43.22 9.99 7.10
N LYS A 173 42.78 10.58 8.22
CA LYS A 173 42.78 12.03 8.43
C LYS A 173 44.19 12.63 8.43
N PHE A 174 45.16 11.91 8.98
CA PHE A 174 46.55 12.36 9.11
C PHE A 174 47.48 11.81 8.02
N ASP A 175 46.93 11.17 6.99
CA ASP A 175 47.71 10.63 5.86
C ASP A 175 48.82 9.61 6.25
N ASP A 176 48.58 8.82 7.30
CA ASP A 176 49.44 7.70 7.71
C ASP A 176 49.15 6.45 6.85
N ILE A 177 49.70 6.44 5.63
CA ILE A 177 49.50 5.37 4.63
C ILE A 177 49.96 3.98 5.13
N PRO A 178 51.12 3.84 5.81
CA PRO A 178 51.53 2.54 6.36
C PRO A 178 50.52 1.99 7.36
N LEU A 179 50.07 2.81 8.32
CA LEU A 179 49.08 2.38 9.32
C LEU A 179 47.73 2.05 8.68
N GLU A 180 47.26 2.91 7.78
CA GLU A 180 46.03 2.66 7.01
C GLU A 180 46.11 1.30 6.30
N THR A 181 47.18 1.05 5.56
CA THR A 181 47.34 -0.19 4.79
C THR A 181 47.39 -1.41 5.71
N ASN A 182 48.11 -1.31 6.84
CA ASN A 182 48.22 -2.37 7.83
C ASN A 182 46.86 -2.72 8.46
N ILE A 183 46.07 -1.70 8.85
CA ILE A 183 44.72 -1.90 9.40
C ILE A 183 43.79 -2.50 8.34
N ARG A 184 43.78 -1.96 7.13
CA ARG A 184 42.94 -2.47 6.04
C ARG A 184 43.20 -3.95 5.77
N GLN A 185 44.47 -4.31 5.58
CA GLN A 185 44.91 -5.68 5.23
C GLN A 185 44.65 -6.70 6.35
N ARG A 186 45.00 -6.37 7.60
CA ARG A 186 44.95 -7.35 8.70
C ARG A 186 43.63 -7.37 9.45
N TYR A 187 42.81 -6.34 9.32
CA TYR A 187 41.54 -6.25 10.04
C TYR A 187 40.33 -6.21 9.11
N PHE A 188 40.19 -5.18 8.27
CA PHE A 188 38.94 -5.00 7.51
C PHE A 188 38.69 -6.10 6.47
N TYR A 189 39.71 -6.53 5.71
CA TYR A 189 39.57 -7.68 4.81
C TYR A 189 39.25 -8.98 5.55
N LEU A 190 39.75 -9.14 6.79
CA LEU A 190 39.48 -10.31 7.60
C LEU A 190 38.02 -10.32 8.09
N ILE A 191 37.58 -9.22 8.71
CA ILE A 191 36.21 -9.06 9.21
C ILE A 191 35.20 -9.29 8.09
N SER A 192 35.50 -8.75 6.91
CA SER A 192 34.64 -8.88 5.75
C SER A 192 34.57 -10.36 5.29
N ASN A 193 35.72 -11.05 5.16
CA ASN A 193 35.74 -12.49 4.83
C ASN A 193 35.01 -13.38 5.84
N ILE A 194 35.16 -13.12 7.15
CA ILE A 194 34.47 -13.89 8.20
C ILE A 194 32.95 -13.66 8.12
N SER A 195 32.52 -12.42 7.85
CA SER A 195 31.11 -12.10 7.63
C SER A 195 30.52 -12.92 6.47
N LYS A 196 31.29 -13.16 5.40
CA LYS A 196 30.90 -14.06 4.29
C LYS A 196 30.60 -15.47 4.75
N GLU A 197 31.51 -16.03 5.55
CA GLU A 197 31.46 -17.42 5.97
C GLU A 197 30.29 -17.67 6.91
N LEU A 198 30.05 -16.75 7.85
CA LEU A 198 28.91 -16.82 8.78
C LEU A 198 27.57 -16.69 8.04
N ASN A 199 27.49 -15.83 7.03
CA ASN A 199 26.27 -15.63 6.25
C ASN A 199 25.98 -16.75 5.24
N ASN A 200 26.91 -17.67 4.99
CA ASN A 200 26.77 -18.65 3.92
C ASN A 200 25.79 -19.80 4.23
N GLU A 201 25.49 -20.12 5.49
CA GLU A 201 24.84 -21.39 5.82
C GLU A 201 23.35 -21.35 6.21
N ASN A 202 22.78 -20.22 6.67
CA ASN A 202 21.41 -20.23 7.20
C ASN A 202 20.47 -19.11 6.72
N GLU A 203 20.96 -18.04 6.08
CA GLU A 203 20.10 -16.91 5.72
C GLU A 203 19.69 -16.90 4.24
N THR A 204 18.39 -16.67 4.00
CA THR A 204 17.83 -16.48 2.65
C THR A 204 18.09 -15.08 2.09
N GLU A 205 18.50 -14.14 2.94
CA GLU A 205 18.94 -12.79 2.60
C GLU A 205 20.29 -12.51 3.28
N LEU A 206 21.10 -11.62 2.71
CA LEU A 206 22.36 -11.20 3.30
C LEU A 206 22.11 -10.03 4.26
N SER A 207 22.53 -10.20 5.51
CA SER A 207 22.53 -9.14 6.52
C SER A 207 23.91 -8.99 7.16
N PHE A 208 24.24 -7.76 7.58
CA PHE A 208 25.41 -7.45 8.39
C PHE A 208 24.95 -6.79 9.68
N ASP A 209 25.80 -6.84 10.71
CA ASP A 209 25.55 -6.09 11.94
C ASP A 209 25.48 -4.58 11.65
N SER A 210 24.55 -3.91 12.31
CA SER A 210 24.37 -2.45 12.29
C SER A 210 25.68 -1.66 12.48
N ILE A 211 26.58 -2.16 13.34
CA ILE A 211 27.87 -1.54 13.63
C ILE A 211 28.74 -1.49 12.36
N ILE A 212 28.68 -2.53 11.52
CA ILE A 212 29.46 -2.61 10.28
C ILE A 212 28.97 -1.55 9.27
N TYR A 213 27.66 -1.35 9.13
CA TYR A 213 27.11 -0.31 8.24
C TYR A 213 27.54 1.10 8.69
N ASN A 214 27.36 1.42 9.97
CA ASN A 214 27.71 2.74 10.51
C ASN A 214 29.21 3.05 10.37
N ASN A 215 30.07 2.06 10.66
CA ASN A 215 31.51 2.23 10.58
C ASN A 215 31.99 2.33 9.13
N ASN A 216 31.40 1.57 8.21
CA ASN A 216 31.71 1.71 6.78
C ASN A 216 31.40 3.14 6.28
N PHE A 217 30.22 3.68 6.61
CA PHE A 217 29.85 5.05 6.29
C PHE A 217 30.84 6.07 6.88
N LYS A 218 31.19 5.93 8.17
CA LYS A 218 32.16 6.80 8.85
C LYS A 218 33.55 6.78 8.20
N ILE A 219 34.01 5.61 7.77
CA ILE A 219 35.28 5.44 7.06
C ILE A 219 35.22 6.14 5.70
N LEU A 220 34.16 5.93 4.93
CA LEU A 220 33.97 6.58 3.64
C LEU A 220 33.95 8.11 3.79
N GLU A 221 33.24 8.62 4.81
CA GLU A 221 33.21 10.04 5.13
C GLU A 221 34.61 10.60 5.43
N SER A 222 35.41 9.84 6.18
CA SER A 222 36.80 10.21 6.49
C SER A 222 37.68 10.27 5.23
N PHE A 223 37.54 9.31 4.31
CA PHE A 223 38.26 9.33 3.03
C PHE A 223 37.86 10.54 2.18
N ILE A 224 36.57 10.88 2.16
CA ILE A 224 36.05 12.01 1.40
C ILE A 224 36.53 13.36 1.96
N LYS A 225 36.64 13.49 3.28
CA LYS A 225 37.16 14.71 3.96
C LYS A 225 38.68 14.84 3.90
N SER A 226 39.41 13.80 3.51
CA SER A 226 40.88 13.82 3.47
C SER A 226 41.43 14.76 2.38
N SER A 227 42.59 15.37 2.64
CA SER A 227 43.32 16.24 1.71
C SER A 227 43.75 15.54 0.41
N ASN A 228 43.99 14.23 0.49
CA ASN A 228 44.53 13.42 -0.61
C ASN A 228 43.46 12.56 -1.29
N ILE A 229 42.31 13.15 -1.58
CA ILE A 229 41.14 12.44 -2.07
C ILE A 229 41.36 11.75 -3.44
N GLU A 230 42.35 12.18 -4.22
CA GLU A 230 42.70 11.64 -5.54
C GLU A 230 43.56 10.37 -5.44
N THR A 231 44.53 10.31 -4.50
CA THR A 231 45.40 9.13 -4.33
C THR A 231 44.69 7.98 -3.59
N ARG A 232 43.60 8.29 -2.89
CA ARG A 232 42.77 7.34 -2.11
C ARG A 232 41.60 6.75 -2.89
N TYR A 233 41.62 6.87 -4.22
CA TYR A 233 40.52 6.46 -5.10
C TYR A 233 40.05 5.01 -4.85
N ARG A 234 40.99 4.05 -4.79
CA ARG A 234 40.69 2.62 -4.55
C ARG A 234 40.02 2.35 -3.21
N ALA A 235 40.39 3.10 -2.18
CA ALA A 235 39.78 2.93 -0.88
C ALA A 235 38.33 3.43 -0.90
N ILE A 236 38.07 4.56 -1.57
CA ILE A 236 36.72 5.09 -1.73
C ILE A 236 35.84 4.12 -2.52
N GLU A 237 36.33 3.58 -3.64
CA GLU A 237 35.63 2.53 -4.41
C GLU A 237 35.26 1.33 -3.52
N PHE A 238 36.22 0.86 -2.72
CA PHE A 238 36.01 -0.28 -1.85
C PHE A 238 34.90 -0.02 -0.83
N TYR A 239 34.99 1.06 -0.06
CA TYR A 239 34.00 1.33 0.99
C TYR A 239 32.65 1.79 0.45
N SER A 240 32.58 2.46 -0.71
CA SER A 240 31.30 2.87 -1.29
C SER A 240 30.47 1.74 -1.87
N THR A 241 31.11 0.64 -2.30
CA THR A 241 30.45 -0.36 -3.16
C THR A 241 30.98 -1.79 -2.95
N GLU A 242 32.28 -2.01 -3.10
CA GLU A 242 32.85 -3.37 -3.09
C GLU A 242 32.82 -4.03 -1.71
N PHE A 243 32.64 -3.26 -0.64
CA PHE A 243 32.54 -3.80 0.71
C PHE A 243 31.32 -4.71 0.91
N TYR A 244 30.23 -4.53 0.14
CA TYR A 244 29.02 -5.35 0.31
C TYR A 244 28.80 -6.34 -0.82
N LEU A 245 29.13 -5.96 -2.07
CA LEU A 245 28.79 -6.74 -3.26
C LEU A 245 29.31 -8.20 -3.25
N PRO A 246 30.60 -8.48 -2.99
CA PRO A 246 31.15 -9.84 -3.04
C PRO A 246 30.48 -10.83 -2.09
N TYR A 247 29.79 -10.35 -1.06
CA TYR A 247 29.11 -11.17 -0.05
C TYR A 247 27.74 -11.65 -0.50
N SER A 248 27.13 -11.00 -1.50
CA SER A 248 25.96 -11.57 -2.17
C SER A 248 26.30 -12.77 -3.04
N LEU A 249 27.58 -13.17 -3.14
CA LEU A 249 28.02 -14.39 -3.83
C LEU A 249 27.99 -15.59 -2.88
N GLY A 250 26.85 -16.27 -2.82
CA GLY A 250 26.71 -17.54 -2.13
C GLY A 250 27.28 -18.71 -2.92
N ILE A 251 27.55 -19.82 -2.22
CA ILE A 251 28.07 -21.09 -2.79
C ILE A 251 27.12 -21.66 -3.87
N HIS A 252 25.81 -21.41 -3.74
CA HIS A 252 24.77 -21.94 -4.63
C HIS A 252 24.06 -20.87 -5.48
N GLY A 253 24.66 -19.69 -5.66
CA GLY A 253 24.11 -18.57 -6.43
C GLY A 253 23.97 -17.26 -5.63
N PRO A 254 23.44 -16.19 -6.25
CA PRO A 254 23.34 -14.89 -5.61
C PRO A 254 22.38 -14.93 -4.41
N LYS A 255 22.80 -14.34 -3.30
CA LYS A 255 21.99 -14.10 -2.10
C LYS A 255 21.42 -12.68 -2.15
N PRO A 256 20.09 -12.49 -2.09
CA PRO A 256 19.49 -11.17 -2.03
C PRO A 256 19.98 -10.36 -0.83
N PHE A 257 20.24 -9.06 -1.00
CA PHE A 257 20.49 -8.17 0.13
C PHE A 257 19.22 -7.93 0.94
N ASN A 258 19.36 -7.83 2.26
CA ASN A 258 18.31 -7.28 3.10
C ASN A 258 18.15 -5.76 2.83
N ASN A 259 17.04 -5.18 3.28
CA ASN A 259 16.76 -3.77 3.05
C ASN A 259 17.79 -2.83 3.72
N GLN A 260 18.34 -3.20 4.88
CA GLN A 260 19.36 -2.39 5.57
C GLN A 260 20.64 -2.24 4.76
N THR A 261 21.07 -3.30 4.06
CA THR A 261 22.24 -3.22 3.16
C THR A 261 21.98 -2.24 2.03
N PHE A 262 20.78 -2.23 1.45
CA PHE A 262 20.42 -1.26 0.41
C PHE A 262 20.43 0.18 0.94
N VAL A 263 19.94 0.41 2.16
CA VAL A 263 20.00 1.73 2.81
C VAL A 263 21.45 2.16 3.07
N ALA A 264 22.30 1.27 3.57
CA ALA A 264 23.72 1.59 3.79
C ALA A 264 24.46 1.94 2.49
N ILE A 265 24.19 1.18 1.41
CA ILE A 265 24.75 1.51 0.08
C ILE A 265 24.19 2.85 -0.41
N TRP A 266 22.88 3.12 -0.20
CA TRP A 266 22.26 4.39 -0.56
C TRP A 266 22.94 5.56 0.15
N ASP A 267 23.07 5.52 1.47
CA ASP A 267 23.70 6.57 2.28
C ASP A 267 25.14 6.86 1.80
N ASN A 268 25.90 5.80 1.51
CA ASN A 268 27.25 5.90 0.95
C ASN A 268 27.27 6.62 -0.41
N ILE A 269 26.32 6.34 -1.30
CA ILE A 269 26.20 6.99 -2.61
C ILE A 269 25.79 8.46 -2.46
N ILE A 270 24.80 8.74 -1.61
CA ILE A 270 24.33 10.10 -1.36
C ILE A 270 25.48 10.99 -0.87
N LEU A 271 26.34 10.45 -0.02
CA LEU A 271 27.55 11.12 0.42
C LEU A 271 28.50 11.48 -0.75
N LEU A 272 28.69 10.58 -1.73
CA LEU A 272 29.47 10.85 -2.93
C LEU A 272 28.82 11.92 -3.83
N ILE A 273 27.49 11.93 -3.93
CA ILE A 273 26.74 12.94 -4.68
C ILE A 273 26.91 14.32 -4.04
N LYS A 274 26.83 14.42 -2.71
CA LYS A 274 26.99 15.70 -1.98
C LYS A 274 28.33 16.36 -2.27
N VAL A 275 29.41 15.57 -2.36
CA VAL A 275 30.76 16.09 -2.65
C VAL A 275 31.03 16.25 -4.16
N SER A 276 30.01 16.01 -5.01
CA SER A 276 30.06 16.22 -6.47
C SER A 276 31.24 15.53 -7.17
N ASN A 277 31.65 14.35 -6.69
CA ASN A 277 32.78 13.62 -7.25
C ASN A 277 32.34 12.66 -8.38
N TYR A 278 32.08 13.20 -9.57
CA TYR A 278 31.45 12.46 -10.67
C TYR A 278 32.23 11.23 -11.15
N SER A 279 33.56 11.25 -11.12
CA SER A 279 34.37 10.09 -11.52
C SER A 279 34.13 8.89 -10.59
N LYS A 280 34.01 9.14 -9.29
CA LYS A 280 33.72 8.11 -8.28
C LYS A 280 32.29 7.59 -8.37
N ILE A 281 31.33 8.47 -8.67
CA ILE A 281 29.94 8.08 -8.90
C ILE A 281 29.85 7.17 -10.14
N LYS A 282 30.51 7.55 -11.24
CA LYS A 282 30.61 6.71 -12.44
C LYS A 282 31.19 5.36 -12.10
N LYS A 283 32.27 5.33 -11.32
CA LYS A 283 32.93 4.09 -10.97
C LYS A 283 32.13 3.16 -10.07
N HIS A 284 31.43 3.70 -9.08
CA HIS A 284 30.43 2.98 -8.30
C HIS A 284 29.45 2.27 -9.26
N TRP A 285 28.91 2.99 -10.23
CA TRP A 285 27.99 2.45 -11.22
C TRP A 285 28.63 1.36 -12.09
N GLU A 286 29.88 1.54 -12.54
CA GLU A 286 30.60 0.51 -13.29
C GLU A 286 30.76 -0.79 -12.51
N ILE A 287 31.13 -0.69 -11.23
CA ILE A 287 31.31 -1.84 -10.33
C ILE A 287 29.96 -2.55 -10.12
N PHE A 288 28.92 -1.78 -9.79
CA PHE A 288 27.57 -2.31 -9.60
C PHE A 288 27.05 -2.97 -10.88
N TYR A 289 27.27 -2.34 -12.03
CA TYR A 289 26.94 -2.89 -13.34
C TYR A 289 27.69 -4.20 -13.59
N ASN A 290 29.01 -4.22 -13.44
CA ASN A 290 29.81 -5.40 -13.74
C ASN A 290 29.43 -6.57 -12.84
N PHE A 291 29.21 -6.28 -11.56
CA PHE A 291 28.75 -7.26 -10.59
C PHE A 291 27.43 -7.88 -11.04
N PHE A 292 26.36 -7.11 -11.16
CA PHE A 292 25.05 -7.68 -11.46
C PHE A 292 24.92 -8.21 -12.89
N ASN A 293 25.72 -7.75 -13.86
CA ASN A 293 25.75 -8.33 -15.22
C ASN A 293 26.18 -9.79 -15.17
N LEU A 294 27.15 -10.11 -14.30
CA LEU A 294 27.64 -11.47 -14.12
C LEU A 294 26.62 -12.33 -13.37
N TYR A 295 25.98 -11.78 -12.32
CA TYR A 295 25.23 -12.58 -11.36
C TYR A 295 23.70 -12.66 -11.61
N LEU A 296 23.10 -11.70 -12.32
CA LEU A 296 21.65 -11.72 -12.63
C LEU A 296 21.31 -12.43 -13.94
N ARG A 297 22.31 -12.96 -14.68
CA ARG A 297 22.10 -13.53 -16.02
C ARG A 297 21.41 -14.90 -16.03
N ARG A 298 21.44 -15.68 -14.95
CA ARG A 298 20.97 -17.09 -14.96
C ARG A 298 20.30 -17.48 -13.64
N SER A 299 18.97 -17.66 -13.68
CA SER A 299 18.22 -18.46 -12.72
C SER A 299 17.97 -19.84 -13.33
N TYR A 300 18.58 -20.89 -12.80
CA TYR A 300 18.29 -22.26 -13.24
C TYR A 300 17.20 -22.85 -12.35
N LEU A 301 16.06 -23.19 -12.96
CA LEU A 301 15.08 -24.03 -12.29
C LEU A 301 15.66 -25.44 -12.19
N GLN A 302 15.66 -26.01 -10.99
CA GLN A 302 15.97 -27.41 -10.77
C GLN A 302 14.69 -28.21 -10.95
N TYR A 303 14.83 -29.34 -11.62
CA TYR A 303 13.73 -30.25 -11.92
C TYR A 303 13.95 -31.55 -11.17
N ASP A 304 12.88 -32.15 -10.67
CA ASP A 304 12.89 -33.50 -10.11
C ASP A 304 13.10 -34.55 -11.22
N GLU A 305 13.20 -35.82 -10.81
CA GLU A 305 13.35 -36.95 -11.74
C GLU A 305 12.18 -37.10 -12.73
N LYS A 306 11.04 -36.43 -12.46
CA LYS A 306 9.85 -36.39 -13.32
C LYS A 306 9.77 -35.12 -14.18
N SER A 307 10.86 -34.36 -14.27
CA SER A 307 10.92 -33.08 -15.00
C SER A 307 9.93 -32.02 -14.51
N LYS A 308 9.48 -32.09 -13.25
CA LYS A 308 8.73 -31.02 -12.58
C LYS A 308 9.67 -30.13 -11.79
N VAL A 309 9.44 -28.83 -11.84
CA VAL A 309 10.20 -27.86 -11.04
C VAL A 309 10.00 -28.19 -9.56
N THR A 310 11.09 -28.28 -8.79
CA THR A 310 11.00 -28.51 -7.35
C THR A 310 10.47 -27.25 -6.64
N ASP A 311 9.65 -27.40 -5.60
CA ASP A 311 9.08 -26.27 -4.85
C ASP A 311 10.16 -25.35 -4.28
N GLU A 312 11.27 -25.92 -3.79
CA GLU A 312 12.44 -25.17 -3.31
C GLU A 312 13.07 -24.32 -4.42
N SER A 313 13.19 -24.87 -5.63
CA SER A 313 13.72 -24.13 -6.78
C SER A 313 12.77 -23.02 -7.23
N PHE A 314 11.47 -23.24 -7.15
CA PHE A 314 10.48 -22.22 -7.50
C PHE A 314 10.55 -21.03 -6.52
N ILE A 315 10.56 -21.29 -5.21
CA ILE A 315 10.67 -20.27 -4.16
C ILE A 315 11.98 -19.49 -4.31
N LYS A 316 13.11 -20.19 -4.53
CA LYS A 316 14.41 -19.56 -4.74
C LYS A 316 14.40 -18.64 -5.97
N ASN A 317 13.76 -19.06 -7.06
CA ASN A 317 13.64 -18.25 -8.26
C ASN A 317 12.75 -17.02 -8.06
N GLN A 318 11.63 -17.16 -7.35
CA GLN A 318 10.78 -16.02 -6.99
C GLN A 318 11.55 -14.97 -6.17
N LYS A 319 12.37 -15.38 -5.21
CA LYS A 319 13.23 -14.46 -4.43
C LYS A 319 14.25 -13.73 -5.31
N ILE A 320 14.83 -14.40 -6.29
CA ILE A 320 15.75 -13.77 -7.26
C ILE A 320 15.01 -12.74 -8.12
N ILE A 321 13.79 -13.04 -8.58
CA ILE A 321 12.95 -12.10 -9.34
C ILE A 321 12.63 -10.86 -8.50
N GLN A 322 12.25 -11.05 -7.24
CA GLN A 322 12.00 -9.94 -6.30
C GLN A 322 13.27 -9.12 -6.06
N PHE A 323 14.42 -9.77 -5.88
CA PHE A 323 15.71 -9.09 -5.71
C PHE A 323 16.08 -8.26 -6.95
N LYS A 324 15.87 -8.81 -8.15
CA LYS A 324 16.08 -8.09 -9.41
C LYS A 324 15.19 -6.85 -9.49
N SER A 325 13.92 -6.96 -9.09
CA SER A 325 13.00 -5.83 -9.01
C SER A 325 13.51 -4.74 -8.07
N LYS A 326 13.96 -5.10 -6.86
CA LYS A 326 14.56 -4.16 -5.89
C LYS A 326 15.82 -3.46 -6.43
N ILE A 327 16.67 -4.18 -7.15
CA ILE A 327 17.87 -3.59 -7.79
C ILE A 327 17.47 -2.56 -8.84
N ILE A 328 16.49 -2.89 -9.69
CA ILE A 328 16.00 -1.95 -10.70
C ILE A 328 15.42 -0.71 -10.03
N GLU A 329 14.60 -0.90 -8.99
CA GLU A 329 14.04 0.19 -8.17
C GLU A 329 15.12 1.08 -7.55
N PHE A 330 16.15 0.49 -6.96
CA PHE A 330 17.31 1.18 -6.39
C PHE A 330 18.02 2.04 -7.45
N ASN A 331 18.31 1.46 -8.63
CA ASN A 331 19.03 2.16 -9.69
C ASN A 331 18.20 3.29 -10.32
N ILE A 332 16.89 3.10 -10.49
CA ILE A 332 15.99 4.17 -10.98
C ILE A 332 15.99 5.33 -9.98
N SER A 333 15.89 5.03 -8.69
CA SER A 333 15.92 6.05 -7.63
C SER A 333 17.25 6.80 -7.60
N PHE A 334 18.37 6.09 -7.76
CA PHE A 334 19.70 6.67 -7.84
C PHE A 334 19.86 7.59 -9.05
N LEU A 335 19.41 7.19 -10.24
CA LEU A 335 19.48 8.05 -11.41
C LEU A 335 18.50 9.24 -11.32
N ALA A 336 17.35 9.05 -10.66
CA ALA A 336 16.41 10.13 -10.41
C ALA A 336 17.01 11.23 -9.52
N ILE A 337 17.85 10.89 -8.52
CA ILE A 337 18.54 11.92 -7.74
C ILE A 337 19.62 12.65 -8.56
N ILE A 338 20.33 11.97 -9.47
CA ILE A 338 21.27 12.61 -10.41
C ILE A 338 20.53 13.58 -11.35
N TYR A 339 19.35 13.17 -11.85
CA TYR A 339 18.44 14.01 -12.62
C TYR A 339 17.97 15.23 -11.83
N TYR A 340 17.53 15.02 -10.59
CA TYR A 340 17.08 16.08 -9.67
C TYR A 340 18.20 17.12 -9.40
N LYS A 341 19.43 16.66 -9.18
CA LYS A 341 20.62 17.51 -9.02
C LYS A 341 21.12 18.15 -10.32
N ARG A 342 20.40 17.95 -11.44
CA ARG A 342 20.66 18.51 -12.77
C ARG A 342 22.05 18.17 -13.32
N LYS A 343 22.57 16.99 -13.01
CA LYS A 343 23.87 16.52 -13.51
C LYS A 343 23.66 15.70 -14.78
N TYR A 344 23.14 16.33 -15.84
CA TYR A 344 22.62 15.64 -17.02
C TYR A 344 23.70 14.91 -17.83
N ARG A 345 24.89 15.49 -17.98
CA ARG A 345 26.00 14.76 -18.63
C ARG A 345 26.45 13.51 -17.88
N LEU A 346 26.46 13.55 -16.54
CA LEU A 346 26.72 12.34 -15.74
C LEU A 346 25.57 11.34 -15.91
N LEU A 347 24.32 11.80 -15.89
CA LEU A 347 23.14 10.96 -16.12
C LEU A 347 23.24 10.19 -17.43
N GLU A 348 23.58 10.87 -18.53
CA GLU A 348 23.79 10.27 -19.86
C GLU A 348 24.86 9.17 -19.82
N ASP A 349 26.03 9.49 -19.25
CA ASP A 349 27.16 8.57 -19.09
C ASP A 349 26.76 7.29 -18.34
N LEU A 350 25.90 7.40 -17.31
CA LEU A 350 25.45 6.27 -16.49
C LEU A 350 24.36 5.45 -17.21
N VAL A 351 23.36 6.12 -17.80
CA VAL A 351 22.24 5.47 -18.48
C VAL A 351 22.71 4.65 -19.68
N LEU A 352 23.62 5.21 -20.49
CA LEU A 352 24.16 4.52 -21.67
C LEU A 352 25.35 3.60 -21.36
N TYR A 353 25.76 3.49 -20.10
CA TYR A 353 26.87 2.63 -19.72
C TYR A 353 26.55 1.15 -19.98
N THR A 354 27.36 0.51 -20.82
CA THR A 354 27.29 -0.93 -21.05
C THR A 354 28.64 -1.47 -21.51
N GLN A 355 29.00 -2.66 -21.01
CA GLN A 355 30.17 -3.42 -21.47
C GLN A 355 29.80 -4.59 -22.39
N ASN A 356 28.52 -4.73 -22.77
CA ASN A 356 28.02 -5.84 -23.56
C ASN A 356 28.06 -5.51 -25.06
N LEU A 357 28.29 -6.52 -25.90
CA LEU A 357 28.11 -6.46 -27.35
C LEU A 357 27.12 -7.56 -27.76
N PRO A 358 25.91 -7.24 -28.27
CA PRO A 358 25.38 -5.88 -28.39
C PRO A 358 25.13 -5.23 -27.03
N ALA A 359 25.15 -3.90 -27.03
CA ALA A 359 24.92 -3.08 -25.85
C ALA A 359 23.59 -3.46 -25.18
N LYS A 360 23.64 -3.79 -23.91
CA LYS A 360 22.44 -4.21 -23.17
C LYS A 360 22.62 -3.86 -21.73
N THR A 361 21.85 -2.88 -21.26
CA THR A 361 21.77 -2.55 -19.85
C THR A 361 20.84 -3.54 -19.18
N PHE A 362 21.30 -4.12 -18.09
CA PHE A 362 20.49 -5.04 -17.28
C PHE A 362 20.08 -4.39 -15.94
N LEU A 363 20.76 -3.32 -15.52
CA LEU A 363 20.39 -2.48 -14.36
C LEU A 363 19.15 -1.64 -14.62
N LEU A 364 18.91 -1.32 -15.90
CA LEU A 364 17.78 -0.54 -16.38
C LEU A 364 17.07 -1.36 -17.44
N GLU A 365 15.76 -1.52 -17.31
CA GLU A 365 14.94 -2.21 -18.30
C GLU A 365 14.19 -1.15 -19.12
N PHE A 366 14.72 -0.82 -20.31
CA PHE A 366 14.24 0.29 -21.15
C PHE A 366 13.08 -0.07 -22.08
N THR A 367 12.21 -1.02 -21.78
CA THR A 367 11.04 -1.23 -22.65
C THR A 367 9.94 -0.22 -22.28
N PRO A 368 9.15 0.28 -23.26
CA PRO A 368 8.03 1.18 -22.99
C PRO A 368 7.11 0.64 -21.89
N GLN A 369 6.77 -0.65 -21.96
CA GLN A 369 5.94 -1.33 -20.97
C GLN A 369 6.54 -1.23 -19.57
N LYS A 370 7.82 -1.59 -19.41
CA LYS A 370 8.44 -1.63 -18.07
C LYS A 370 8.62 -0.23 -17.48
N ALA A 371 8.92 0.76 -18.30
CA ALA A 371 8.96 2.15 -17.88
C ALA A 371 7.59 2.64 -17.39
N PHE A 372 6.51 2.24 -18.07
CA PHE A 372 5.13 2.53 -17.65
C PHE A 372 4.73 1.78 -16.37
N ASP A 373 5.05 0.49 -16.27
CA ASP A 373 4.80 -0.32 -15.08
C ASP A 373 5.48 0.31 -13.87
N GLN A 374 6.76 0.67 -14.00
CA GLN A 374 7.52 1.36 -12.96
C GLN A 374 6.94 2.74 -12.63
N TYR A 375 6.58 3.53 -13.65
CA TYR A 375 5.94 4.84 -13.45
C TYR A 375 4.68 4.73 -12.57
N PHE A 376 3.82 3.75 -12.86
CA PHE A 376 2.59 3.55 -12.08
C PHE A 376 2.87 2.94 -10.71
N GLU A 377 3.80 1.99 -10.59
CA GLU A 377 4.23 1.43 -9.30
C GLU A 377 4.73 2.51 -8.36
N PHE A 378 5.62 3.40 -8.83
CA PHE A 378 6.09 4.54 -8.05
C PHE A 378 5.02 5.61 -7.83
N ARG A 379 3.83 5.50 -8.44
CA ARG A 379 2.72 6.45 -8.25
C ARG A 379 1.57 5.89 -7.44
N LYS A 380 1.54 4.59 -7.12
CA LYS A 380 0.56 3.94 -6.23
C LYS A 380 0.48 4.63 -4.86
N ASP A 381 -0.66 4.49 -4.19
CA ASP A 381 -0.91 5.14 -2.91
C ASP A 381 0.00 4.62 -1.81
N ILE A 382 0.31 5.51 -0.85
CA ILE A 382 1.40 5.33 0.12
C ILE A 382 1.09 4.19 1.10
N PHE A 383 -0.18 3.87 1.32
CA PHE A 383 -0.61 2.77 2.20
C PHE A 383 -0.38 1.39 1.59
N GLU A 384 -0.04 1.30 0.30
CA GLU A 384 0.13 0.01 -0.37
C GLU A 384 1.58 -0.52 -0.32
N LYS A 385 2.59 0.31 -0.01
CA LYS A 385 4.01 -0.11 -0.16
C LYS A 385 5.02 0.74 0.65
N ASN A 386 5.88 0.08 1.45
CA ASN A 386 6.84 0.67 2.42
C ASN A 386 8.10 1.37 1.85
N TRP A 387 8.18 1.65 0.56
CA TRP A 387 9.43 2.06 -0.12
C TRP A 387 9.82 3.53 0.10
N THR A 388 8.87 4.40 0.45
CA THR A 388 9.06 5.86 0.61
C THR A 388 10.06 6.25 1.70
N MET A 389 10.46 5.35 2.60
CA MET A 389 11.44 5.63 3.66
C MET A 389 12.88 5.25 3.32
N SER A 390 13.15 4.43 2.29
CA SER A 390 14.50 3.89 2.06
C SER A 390 15.38 4.71 1.11
N TYR A 391 14.80 5.50 0.21
CA TYR A 391 15.53 6.25 -0.84
C TYR A 391 15.11 7.72 -0.89
N TYR A 392 15.26 8.42 0.23
CA TYR A 392 14.90 9.84 0.34
C TYR A 392 15.99 10.75 -0.26
N PHE A 393 15.60 11.96 -0.65
CA PHE A 393 16.51 12.99 -1.13
C PHE A 393 16.78 13.96 0.03
N ASP A 394 17.99 13.98 0.55
CA ASP A 394 18.33 14.63 1.84
C ASP A 394 18.02 16.13 1.93
N ASP A 395 17.91 16.82 0.81
CA ASP A 395 17.62 18.26 0.73
C ASP A 395 16.13 18.59 0.54
N ILE A 396 15.26 17.58 0.52
CA ILE A 396 13.81 17.76 0.44
C ILE A 396 13.23 17.59 1.85
N GLU A 397 12.40 18.53 2.29
CA GLU A 397 11.77 18.43 3.60
C GLU A 397 10.72 17.31 3.62
N PHE A 398 10.61 16.62 4.75
CA PHE A 398 9.49 15.73 5.01
C PHE A 398 8.23 16.57 5.26
N ASP A 399 7.11 16.18 4.64
CA ASP A 399 5.81 16.75 4.98
C ASP A 399 5.40 16.39 6.41
N SER A 400 4.29 16.95 6.89
CA SER A 400 3.79 16.75 8.27
C SER A 400 3.46 15.29 8.62
N ILE A 401 3.49 14.37 7.65
CA ILE A 401 3.21 12.94 7.81
C ILE A 401 4.51 12.12 7.59
N GLY A 402 5.65 12.79 7.44
CA GLY A 402 6.95 12.14 7.25
C GLY A 402 7.24 11.76 5.80
N PHE A 403 6.64 12.43 4.79
CA PHE A 403 6.81 12.08 3.38
C PHE A 403 7.45 13.17 2.52
N GLN A 404 8.35 12.77 1.62
CA GLN A 404 8.88 13.64 0.56
C GLN A 404 8.13 13.40 -0.75
N LYS A 405 6.98 14.06 -0.93
CA LYS A 405 6.18 13.96 -2.18
C LYS A 405 6.99 14.31 -3.44
N ASP A 406 8.01 15.16 -3.29
CA ASP A 406 8.87 15.60 -4.39
C ASP A 406 9.85 14.51 -4.87
N SER A 407 10.40 13.68 -3.98
CA SER A 407 11.28 12.56 -4.36
C SER A 407 10.54 11.55 -5.25
N LYS A 408 9.31 11.18 -4.86
CA LYS A 408 8.39 10.35 -5.66
C LYS A 408 8.10 10.98 -7.03
N PHE A 409 7.91 12.29 -7.07
CA PHE A 409 7.72 13.02 -8.32
C PHE A 409 8.92 12.84 -9.24
N TYR A 410 10.15 13.10 -8.78
CA TYR A 410 11.36 13.01 -9.59
C TYR A 410 11.68 11.57 -10.04
N ILE A 411 11.46 10.58 -9.17
CA ILE A 411 11.59 9.16 -9.54
C ILE A 411 10.60 8.81 -10.65
N SER A 412 9.33 9.19 -10.52
CA SER A 412 8.34 8.94 -11.57
C SER A 412 8.64 9.72 -12.87
N GLU A 413 9.13 10.95 -12.79
CA GLU A 413 9.53 11.72 -13.97
C GLU A 413 10.73 11.07 -14.68
N PHE A 414 11.67 10.50 -13.92
CA PHE A 414 12.79 9.76 -14.48
C PHE A 414 12.35 8.46 -15.19
N CYS A 415 11.31 7.77 -14.73
CA CYS A 415 10.72 6.65 -15.50
C CYS A 415 10.24 7.09 -16.90
N LEU A 416 9.73 8.31 -17.05
CA LEU A 416 9.35 8.85 -18.36
C LEU A 416 10.58 9.17 -19.21
N ILE A 417 11.69 9.58 -18.61
CA ILE A 417 12.97 9.73 -19.30
C ILE A 417 13.47 8.36 -19.80
N LEU A 418 13.37 7.30 -18.99
CA LEU A 418 13.69 5.93 -19.41
C LEU A 418 12.81 5.46 -20.56
N PHE A 419 11.52 5.81 -20.55
CA PHE A 419 10.62 5.60 -21.70
C PHE A 419 11.15 6.30 -22.95
N LEU A 420 11.65 7.54 -22.86
CA LEU A 420 12.24 8.23 -24.02
C LEU A 420 13.56 7.60 -24.50
N TYR A 421 14.41 7.09 -23.60
CA TYR A 421 15.61 6.36 -24.01
C TYR A 421 15.28 5.09 -24.82
N SER A 422 14.09 4.50 -24.64
CA SER A 422 13.64 3.38 -25.49
C SER A 422 13.46 3.76 -26.97
N TRP A 423 13.27 5.05 -27.29
CA TRP A 423 13.22 5.56 -28.67
C TRP A 423 14.60 5.77 -29.31
N ILE A 424 15.67 5.75 -28.51
CA ILE A 424 17.05 5.97 -28.98
C ILE A 424 17.79 4.64 -29.16
N ASN A 425 17.48 3.64 -28.34
CA ASN A 425 18.20 2.37 -28.28
C ASN A 425 18.00 1.49 -29.53
N ASP A 426 18.93 1.57 -30.48
CA ASP A 426 19.18 0.56 -31.53
C ASP A 426 20.25 -0.46 -31.09
N TYR A 427 20.24 -0.89 -29.83
CA TYR A 427 21.26 -1.80 -29.34
C TYR A 427 21.02 -3.27 -29.78
N GLY A 428 21.25 -3.51 -31.07
CA GLY A 428 21.76 -4.77 -31.60
C GLY A 428 20.80 -5.95 -31.71
N THR A 429 19.59 -5.72 -32.21
CA THR A 429 18.86 -6.79 -32.89
C THR A 429 18.58 -6.38 -34.33
N ALA A 430 19.02 -7.22 -35.26
CA ALA A 430 18.64 -7.21 -36.68
C ALA A 430 17.13 -7.52 -36.91
N LEU A 431 16.28 -7.18 -35.95
CA LEU A 431 14.84 -7.30 -36.01
C LEU A 431 14.27 -5.89 -35.96
N LYS A 432 13.59 -5.50 -37.03
CA LYS A 432 12.87 -4.23 -37.22
C LYS A 432 11.75 -3.96 -36.19
N ASP A 433 11.65 -4.75 -35.12
CA ASP A 433 10.61 -4.64 -34.08
C ASP A 433 11.12 -3.80 -32.89
N SER A 434 11.68 -2.62 -33.16
CA SER A 434 12.54 -1.87 -32.23
C SER A 434 11.83 -1.27 -31.00
N ILE A 435 10.49 -1.20 -31.00
CA ILE A 435 9.70 -0.71 -29.86
C ILE A 435 8.62 -1.74 -29.55
N GLN A 436 8.80 -2.50 -28.47
CA GLN A 436 7.72 -3.37 -27.98
C GLN A 436 6.51 -2.50 -27.62
N PRO A 437 5.32 -2.77 -28.19
CA PRO A 437 4.15 -1.96 -27.91
C PRO A 437 3.75 -2.09 -26.45
N LEU A 438 3.19 -1.01 -25.89
CA LEU A 438 2.46 -1.04 -24.63
C LEU A 438 1.37 -2.11 -24.73
N SER A 439 1.31 -2.96 -23.72
CA SER A 439 0.27 -3.97 -23.61
C SER A 439 -1.05 -3.30 -23.28
N LEU A 440 -2.10 -3.72 -24.00
CA LEU A 440 -3.45 -3.28 -23.72
C LEU A 440 -3.94 -3.99 -22.45
N PRO A 441 -4.42 -3.26 -21.43
CA PRO A 441 -5.08 -3.88 -20.29
C PRO A 441 -6.25 -4.75 -20.76
N LYS A 442 -6.47 -5.89 -20.10
CA LYS A 442 -7.53 -6.83 -20.49
C LYS A 442 -8.92 -6.42 -19.99
N ASP A 443 -8.98 -5.74 -18.85
CA ASP A 443 -10.22 -5.35 -18.20
C ASP A 443 -10.62 -3.90 -18.55
N LEU A 444 -11.92 -3.68 -18.70
CA LEU A 444 -12.49 -2.37 -19.08
C LEU A 444 -12.16 -1.23 -18.09
N PRO A 445 -12.18 -1.45 -16.75
CA PRO A 445 -11.79 -0.42 -15.78
C PRO A 445 -10.35 0.06 -15.97
N SER A 446 -9.39 -0.86 -16.14
CA SER A 446 -7.99 -0.52 -16.34
C SER A 446 -7.75 0.18 -17.67
N GLN A 447 -8.46 -0.20 -18.74
CA GLN A 447 -8.40 0.50 -20.03
C GLN A 447 -8.82 1.97 -19.88
N LYS A 448 -10.00 2.23 -19.29
CA LYS A 448 -10.51 3.59 -19.05
C LYS A 448 -9.61 4.41 -18.13
N ALA A 449 -9.14 3.81 -17.03
CA ALA A 449 -8.25 4.47 -16.09
C ALA A 449 -6.90 4.85 -16.74
N LEU A 450 -6.35 3.99 -17.60
CA LEU A 450 -5.12 4.27 -18.33
C LEU A 450 -5.33 5.38 -19.36
N ALA A 451 -6.40 5.31 -20.15
CA ALA A 451 -6.77 6.34 -21.13
C ALA A 451 -6.87 7.72 -20.49
N GLN A 452 -7.50 7.83 -19.30
CA GLN A 452 -7.60 9.09 -18.55
C GLN A 452 -6.26 9.61 -18.01
N LYS A 453 -5.31 8.72 -17.71
CA LYS A 453 -3.99 9.11 -17.17
C LYS A 453 -3.00 9.55 -18.26
N LEU A 454 -3.13 9.02 -19.48
CA LEU A 454 -2.22 9.28 -20.61
C LEU A 454 -2.05 10.77 -20.96
N PRO A 455 -3.08 11.62 -21.01
CA PRO A 455 -2.93 13.05 -21.31
C PRO A 455 -1.94 13.77 -20.37
N ASN A 456 -1.96 13.42 -19.07
CA ASN A 456 -1.04 13.99 -18.10
C ASN A 456 0.40 13.48 -18.30
N ILE A 457 0.56 12.22 -18.70
CA ILE A 457 1.87 11.64 -19.05
C ILE A 457 2.44 12.34 -20.30
N ILE A 458 1.63 12.53 -21.34
CA ILE A 458 2.01 13.23 -22.58
C ILE A 458 2.48 14.65 -22.26
N ARG A 459 1.71 15.40 -21.48
CA ARG A 459 2.09 16.76 -21.04
C ARG A 459 3.42 16.79 -20.26
N ARG A 460 3.71 15.74 -19.48
CA ARG A 460 4.99 15.61 -18.76
C ARG A 460 6.15 15.34 -19.71
N ILE A 461 5.96 14.46 -20.69
CA ILE A 461 6.95 14.21 -21.75
C ILE A 461 7.24 15.50 -22.54
N GLU A 462 6.22 16.27 -22.89
CA GLU A 462 6.40 17.59 -23.53
C GLU A 462 7.20 18.56 -22.65
N LYS A 463 6.98 18.55 -21.33
CA LYS A 463 7.76 19.36 -20.39
C LYS A 463 9.24 18.93 -20.35
N ILE A 464 9.52 17.62 -20.43
CA ILE A 464 10.88 17.07 -20.53
C ILE A 464 11.56 17.59 -21.81
N PHE A 465 10.88 17.54 -22.97
CA PHE A 465 11.42 18.07 -24.23
C PHE A 465 11.63 19.59 -24.21
N LYS A 466 10.88 20.35 -23.39
CA LYS A 466 11.10 21.79 -23.20
C LYS A 466 12.31 22.12 -22.32
N ASN A 467 12.86 21.16 -21.58
CA ASN A 467 14.04 21.37 -20.74
C ASN A 467 15.32 21.41 -21.61
N LYS A 468 15.68 22.61 -22.07
CA LYS A 468 16.84 22.83 -22.96
C LYS A 468 18.14 22.26 -22.40
N SER A 469 18.40 22.42 -21.10
CA SER A 469 19.63 21.93 -20.46
C SER A 469 19.73 20.41 -20.45
N LEU A 470 18.62 19.70 -20.19
CA LEU A 470 18.58 18.25 -20.24
C LEU A 470 18.81 17.76 -21.67
N ILE A 471 18.07 18.33 -22.62
CA ILE A 471 18.14 17.93 -24.03
C ILE A 471 19.53 18.19 -24.61
N SER A 472 20.19 19.30 -24.28
CA SER A 472 21.52 19.60 -24.80
C SER A 472 22.64 18.68 -24.29
N GLU A 473 22.46 18.06 -23.14
CA GLU A 473 23.48 17.21 -22.48
C GLU A 473 23.20 15.71 -22.61
N THR A 474 22.10 15.31 -23.23
CA THR A 474 21.66 13.91 -23.36
C THR A 474 21.35 13.56 -24.81
N SER A 475 21.35 12.26 -25.14
CA SER A 475 20.95 11.78 -26.47
C SER A 475 19.46 11.98 -26.77
N LEU A 476 18.66 12.51 -25.83
CA LEU A 476 17.26 12.88 -26.06
C LEU A 476 17.09 13.91 -27.19
N ALA A 477 18.13 14.69 -27.50
CA ALA A 477 18.16 15.57 -28.66
C ALA A 477 18.01 14.84 -30.01
N LEU A 478 18.34 13.54 -30.07
CA LEU A 478 18.19 12.71 -31.25
C LEU A 478 16.72 12.31 -31.52
N ILE A 479 15.83 12.52 -30.55
CA ILE A 479 14.40 12.23 -30.70
C ILE A 479 13.73 13.44 -31.37
N THR A 480 13.94 13.59 -32.68
CA THR A 480 13.21 14.58 -33.47
C THR A 480 12.12 13.92 -34.31
N ARG A 481 11.10 14.70 -34.70
CA ARG A 481 10.07 14.21 -35.63
C ARG A 481 10.69 13.71 -36.95
N ARG A 482 11.75 14.36 -37.42
CA ARG A 482 12.47 13.94 -38.64
C ARG A 482 13.15 12.59 -38.46
N ASP A 483 13.83 12.38 -37.33
CA ASP A 483 14.53 11.12 -37.07
C ASP A 483 13.57 9.96 -36.87
N CYS A 484 12.44 10.20 -36.19
CA CYS A 484 11.36 9.22 -36.06
C CYS A 484 10.79 8.81 -37.43
N LEU A 485 10.56 9.79 -38.32
CA LEU A 485 10.11 9.51 -39.70
C LEU A 485 11.13 8.69 -40.50
N LEU A 486 12.43 8.97 -40.36
CA LEU A 486 13.49 8.21 -41.03
C LEU A 486 13.59 6.75 -40.53
N LYS A 487 13.27 6.53 -39.26
CA LYS A 487 13.27 5.20 -38.62
C LYS A 487 11.94 4.45 -38.76
N ASP A 488 10.94 5.03 -39.42
CA ASP A 488 9.58 4.49 -39.54
C ASP A 488 8.93 4.17 -38.17
N ILE A 489 9.19 5.04 -37.19
CA ILE A 489 8.62 4.95 -35.84
C ILE A 489 7.79 6.21 -35.52
N PRO A 490 6.67 6.09 -34.79
CA PRO A 490 5.92 7.26 -34.37
C PRO A 490 6.72 8.08 -33.34
N TYR A 491 6.54 9.41 -33.37
CA TYR A 491 7.09 10.29 -32.35
C TYR A 491 6.46 9.94 -30.97
N PRO A 492 7.19 9.99 -29.84
CA PRO A 492 6.72 9.41 -28.58
C PRO A 492 5.35 9.91 -28.10
N THR A 493 5.04 11.20 -28.27
CA THR A 493 3.72 11.76 -27.91
C THR A 493 2.63 11.28 -28.86
N ASP A 494 2.94 11.16 -30.15
CA ASP A 494 2.00 10.69 -31.17
C ASP A 494 1.70 9.20 -30.96
N TYR A 495 2.72 8.41 -30.59
CA TYR A 495 2.57 7.03 -30.16
C TYR A 495 1.59 6.89 -28.99
N LEU A 496 1.76 7.70 -27.93
CA LEU A 496 0.87 7.67 -26.76
C LEU A 496 -0.55 8.17 -27.09
N ASN A 497 -0.68 9.15 -27.99
CA ASN A 497 -1.99 9.59 -28.48
C ASN A 497 -2.69 8.48 -29.27
N ASN A 498 -1.98 7.80 -30.16
CA ASN A 498 -2.53 6.65 -30.90
C ASN A 498 -2.90 5.51 -29.96
N PHE A 499 -2.05 5.21 -28.97
CA PHE A 499 -2.33 4.20 -27.95
C PHE A 499 -3.57 4.56 -27.11
N ARG A 500 -3.72 5.84 -26.73
CA ARG A 500 -4.91 6.35 -26.06
C ARG A 500 -6.15 6.19 -26.94
N ASN A 501 -6.08 6.61 -28.21
CA ASN A 501 -7.22 6.48 -29.13
C ASN A 501 -7.61 5.02 -29.33
N ASN A 502 -6.64 4.10 -29.42
CA ASN A 502 -6.90 2.67 -29.50
C ASN A 502 -7.60 2.14 -28.24
N LEU A 503 -7.19 2.60 -27.04
CA LEU A 503 -7.88 2.27 -25.79
C LEU A 503 -9.31 2.81 -25.77
N GLU A 504 -9.52 4.04 -26.21
CA GLU A 504 -10.85 4.67 -26.26
C GLU A 504 -11.77 3.93 -27.24
N ILE A 505 -11.29 3.62 -28.45
CA ILE A 505 -12.03 2.85 -29.47
C ILE A 505 -12.38 1.45 -28.94
N GLN A 506 -11.42 0.70 -28.38
CA GLN A 506 -11.71 -0.63 -27.83
C GLN A 506 -12.67 -0.58 -26.65
N THR A 507 -12.56 0.45 -25.80
CA THR A 507 -13.51 0.66 -24.69
C THR A 507 -14.91 0.92 -25.23
N GLU A 508 -15.05 1.77 -26.24
CA GLU A 508 -16.33 2.09 -26.87
C GLU A 508 -16.95 0.89 -27.60
N GLU A 509 -16.15 0.12 -28.35
CA GLU A 509 -16.57 -1.11 -29.00
C GLU A 509 -17.07 -2.13 -27.98
N ARG A 510 -16.33 -2.32 -26.88
CA ARG A 510 -16.72 -3.27 -25.84
C ARG A 510 -17.94 -2.82 -25.03
N LEU A 511 -18.09 -1.52 -24.78
CA LEU A 511 -19.31 -0.97 -24.18
C LEU A 511 -20.54 -1.20 -25.08
N SER A 512 -20.38 -1.07 -26.39
CA SER A 512 -21.48 -1.13 -27.35
C SER A 512 -21.80 -2.54 -27.87
N ARG A 513 -20.83 -3.45 -27.88
CA ARG A 513 -20.93 -4.80 -28.50
C ARG A 513 -20.28 -5.93 -27.70
N GLY A 514 -19.68 -5.66 -26.54
CA GLY A 514 -19.01 -6.69 -25.73
C GLY A 514 -19.97 -7.70 -25.13
N GLU A 515 -19.57 -8.97 -25.01
CA GLU A 515 -20.43 -10.05 -24.50
C GLU A 515 -21.02 -9.73 -23.11
N LEU A 516 -22.33 -9.95 -22.97
CA LEU A 516 -23.06 -9.73 -21.72
C LEU A 516 -22.94 -10.96 -20.80
N ASP A 517 -22.87 -10.71 -19.51
CA ASP A 517 -22.90 -11.76 -18.48
C ASP A 517 -24.33 -12.31 -18.33
N SER A 518 -24.51 -13.56 -18.74
CA SER A 518 -25.81 -14.24 -18.69
C SER A 518 -26.39 -14.32 -17.28
N SER A 519 -25.54 -14.44 -16.25
CA SER A 519 -25.98 -14.55 -14.85
C SER A 519 -26.61 -13.25 -14.36
N LYS A 520 -26.10 -12.10 -14.80
CA LYS A 520 -26.65 -10.77 -14.47
C LYS A 520 -28.00 -10.55 -15.12
N ILE A 521 -28.14 -10.97 -16.37
CA ILE A 521 -29.41 -10.90 -17.10
C ILE A 521 -30.44 -11.80 -16.43
N GLU A 522 -30.08 -13.03 -16.09
CA GLU A 522 -30.96 -13.97 -15.41
C GLU A 522 -31.40 -13.44 -14.03
N ALA A 523 -30.49 -12.82 -13.27
CA ALA A 523 -30.82 -12.17 -12.00
C ALA A 523 -31.86 -11.05 -12.17
N LEU A 524 -31.72 -10.20 -13.19
CA LEU A 524 -32.70 -9.16 -13.52
C LEU A 524 -34.07 -9.77 -13.84
N ILE A 525 -34.10 -10.81 -14.69
CA ILE A 525 -35.35 -11.50 -15.09
C ILE A 525 -36.03 -12.10 -13.86
N ASN A 526 -35.31 -12.88 -13.05
CA ASN A 526 -35.84 -13.55 -11.87
C ASN A 526 -36.38 -12.54 -10.83
N ASN A 527 -35.67 -11.44 -10.59
CA ASN A 527 -36.14 -10.39 -9.70
C ASN A 527 -37.34 -9.61 -10.24
N THR A 528 -37.42 -9.44 -11.56
CA THR A 528 -38.57 -8.81 -12.22
C THR A 528 -39.82 -9.66 -12.06
N VAL A 529 -39.71 -10.96 -12.38
CA VAL A 529 -40.78 -11.95 -12.18
C VAL A 529 -41.22 -11.97 -10.71
N ARG A 530 -40.25 -12.04 -9.78
CA ARG A 530 -40.54 -12.01 -8.34
C ARG A 530 -41.30 -10.75 -7.93
N SER A 531 -40.87 -9.57 -8.40
CA SER A 531 -41.52 -8.30 -8.05
C SER A 531 -42.98 -8.24 -8.55
N ILE A 532 -43.24 -8.76 -9.75
CA ILE A 532 -44.59 -8.84 -10.34
C ILE A 532 -45.45 -9.84 -9.54
N LYS A 533 -44.90 -11.00 -9.17
CA LYS A 533 -45.60 -11.98 -8.32
C LYS A 533 -45.93 -11.42 -6.95
N GLU A 534 -44.97 -10.76 -6.31
CA GLU A 534 -45.18 -10.12 -5.01
C GLU A 534 -46.33 -9.11 -5.05
N VAL A 535 -46.34 -8.20 -6.03
CA VAL A 535 -47.40 -7.19 -6.11
C VAL A 535 -48.76 -7.81 -6.47
N TYR A 536 -48.77 -8.82 -7.35
CA TYR A 536 -50.01 -9.53 -7.68
C TYR A 536 -50.59 -10.26 -6.45
N LEU A 537 -49.76 -10.97 -5.69
CA LEU A 537 -50.19 -11.66 -4.46
C LEU A 537 -50.68 -10.66 -3.41
N ASP A 538 -49.99 -9.54 -3.27
CA ASP A 538 -50.35 -8.49 -2.32
C ASP A 538 -51.70 -7.83 -2.66
N VAL A 539 -51.88 -7.43 -3.92
CA VAL A 539 -53.15 -6.88 -4.43
C VAL A 539 -54.27 -7.92 -4.37
N SER A 540 -53.96 -9.20 -4.60
CA SER A 540 -54.95 -10.28 -4.54
C SER A 540 -55.58 -10.46 -3.16
N ARG A 541 -55.04 -9.85 -2.09
CA ARG A 541 -55.67 -9.82 -0.75
C ARG A 541 -57.05 -9.15 -0.76
N ILE A 542 -57.30 -8.22 -1.70
CA ILE A 542 -58.61 -7.56 -1.87
C ILE A 542 -59.47 -8.19 -2.97
N LYS A 543 -59.11 -9.36 -3.49
CA LYS A 543 -59.85 -10.05 -4.56
C LYS A 543 -61.25 -10.49 -4.11
N GLY A 544 -62.24 -10.23 -4.96
CA GLY A 544 -63.63 -10.68 -4.85
C GLY A 544 -63.95 -11.85 -5.79
N ASN A 545 -65.24 -12.14 -5.95
CA ASN A 545 -65.72 -13.16 -6.88
C ASN A 545 -65.55 -12.73 -8.34
N ASP A 546 -65.53 -13.70 -9.24
CA ASP A 546 -65.55 -13.46 -10.68
C ASP A 546 -66.84 -12.71 -11.09
N ILE A 547 -66.69 -11.69 -11.93
CA ILE A 547 -67.82 -10.92 -12.48
C ILE A 547 -68.47 -11.71 -13.62
N ASP A 548 -69.80 -11.80 -13.69
CA ASP A 548 -70.51 -12.56 -14.74
C ASP A 548 -70.17 -12.10 -16.17
N LYS A 549 -70.14 -13.06 -17.12
CA LYS A 549 -69.78 -12.83 -18.53
C LYS A 549 -70.61 -11.73 -19.22
N GLU A 550 -71.90 -11.61 -18.93
CA GLU A 550 -72.77 -10.57 -19.53
C GLU A 550 -72.35 -9.13 -19.14
N ASN A 551 -71.61 -8.96 -18.04
CA ASN A 551 -71.03 -7.69 -17.64
C ASN A 551 -69.61 -7.45 -18.19
N ARG A 552 -69.04 -8.41 -18.95
CA ARG A 552 -67.62 -8.41 -19.40
C ARG A 552 -67.36 -7.80 -20.78
N ASP A 553 -68.38 -7.59 -21.62
CA ASP A 553 -68.15 -7.40 -23.07
C ASP A 553 -68.21 -5.94 -23.57
N GLU A 554 -68.27 -4.95 -22.67
CA GLU A 554 -68.09 -3.53 -23.02
C GLU A 554 -66.98 -2.93 -22.14
N VAL A 555 -66.08 -2.13 -22.73
CA VAL A 555 -65.05 -1.38 -22.00
C VAL A 555 -65.73 -0.58 -20.89
N SER A 556 -65.64 -1.10 -19.66
CA SER A 556 -66.33 -0.54 -18.51
C SER A 556 -65.45 0.50 -17.85
N ASN A 557 -66.02 1.66 -17.50
CA ASN A 557 -65.35 2.65 -16.65
C ASN A 557 -64.89 2.09 -15.29
N PHE A 558 -65.31 0.87 -14.93
CA PHE A 558 -64.95 0.15 -13.70
C PHE A 558 -63.85 -0.92 -13.90
N MET A 559 -63.27 -1.04 -15.09
CA MET A 559 -62.15 -1.94 -15.37
C MET A 559 -60.85 -1.14 -15.54
N GLU A 560 -59.77 -1.63 -14.93
CA GLU A 560 -58.40 -1.18 -15.18
C GLU A 560 -57.59 -2.32 -15.80
N THR A 561 -56.84 -2.01 -16.85
CA THR A 561 -55.87 -2.93 -17.45
C THR A 561 -54.48 -2.55 -16.99
N ILE A 562 -53.80 -3.49 -16.36
CA ILE A 562 -52.44 -3.33 -15.86
C ILE A 562 -51.52 -4.09 -16.81
N ARG A 563 -50.50 -3.41 -17.32
CA ARG A 563 -49.49 -3.97 -18.21
C ARG A 563 -48.10 -3.82 -17.64
N GLY A 564 -47.14 -4.48 -18.29
CA GLY A 564 -45.73 -4.27 -18.00
C GLY A 564 -45.22 -2.93 -18.54
N THR A 565 -43.94 -2.85 -18.84
CA THR A 565 -43.28 -1.60 -19.24
C THR A 565 -42.14 -1.89 -20.21
N ILE A 566 -41.78 -0.85 -20.96
CA ILE A 566 -40.56 -0.82 -21.77
C ILE A 566 -39.58 0.12 -21.09
N ILE A 567 -38.36 -0.35 -20.79
CA ILE A 567 -37.31 0.47 -20.19
C ILE A 567 -35.97 0.20 -20.88
N PRO A 568 -35.28 1.24 -21.38
CA PRO A 568 -33.89 1.14 -21.76
C PRO A 568 -32.98 1.19 -20.53
N LEU A 569 -32.12 0.19 -20.36
CA LEU A 569 -31.11 0.10 -19.30
C LEU A 569 -29.71 0.17 -19.89
N ASN A 570 -28.76 0.72 -19.15
CA ASN A 570 -27.37 0.80 -19.61
C ASN A 570 -26.77 -0.60 -19.74
N ARG A 571 -26.31 -0.92 -20.96
CA ARG A 571 -25.69 -2.20 -21.34
C ARG A 571 -24.50 -2.56 -20.46
N GLU A 572 -23.73 -1.56 -20.06
CA GLU A 572 -22.54 -1.73 -19.24
C GLU A 572 -22.83 -2.44 -17.91
N ALA A 573 -24.01 -2.23 -17.31
CA ALA A 573 -24.38 -2.87 -16.05
C ALA A 573 -24.32 -4.41 -16.11
N PHE A 574 -24.52 -4.95 -17.31
CA PHE A 574 -24.60 -6.38 -17.60
C PHE A 574 -23.30 -6.96 -18.18
N LEU A 575 -22.21 -6.19 -18.29
CA LEU A 575 -20.89 -6.74 -18.61
C LEU A 575 -20.27 -7.45 -17.40
N SER A 576 -19.37 -8.40 -17.63
CA SER A 576 -18.65 -9.10 -16.54
C SER A 576 -17.69 -8.18 -15.78
N ASP A 577 -17.10 -7.19 -16.47
CA ASP A 577 -16.15 -6.21 -15.93
C ASP A 577 -16.54 -4.75 -16.25
N PRO A 578 -17.65 -4.23 -15.69
CA PRO A 578 -18.10 -2.86 -15.98
C PRO A 578 -17.09 -1.81 -15.48
N THR A 579 -17.02 -0.64 -16.13
CA THR A 579 -16.10 0.44 -15.72
C THR A 579 -16.48 1.09 -14.40
N ILE A 580 -17.75 0.97 -14.00
CA ILE A 580 -18.28 1.43 -12.71
C ILE A 580 -19.16 0.36 -12.09
N HIS A 581 -19.33 0.41 -10.77
CA HIS A 581 -20.27 -0.47 -10.07
C HIS A 581 -21.71 0.04 -10.24
N TYR A 582 -22.58 -0.83 -10.77
CA TYR A 582 -24.02 -0.59 -10.87
C TYR A 582 -24.74 -1.26 -9.70
N ILE A 583 -25.43 -0.48 -8.87
CA ILE A 583 -26.19 -0.97 -7.71
C ILE A 583 -27.65 -1.20 -8.11
N ASP A 584 -28.27 -2.28 -7.62
CA ASP A 584 -29.69 -2.61 -7.86
C ASP A 584 -30.07 -2.72 -9.36
N TYR A 585 -29.09 -2.96 -10.24
CA TYR A 585 -29.32 -3.12 -11.69
C TYR A 585 -30.30 -4.26 -11.99
N ASP A 586 -30.34 -5.27 -11.12
CA ASP A 586 -31.16 -6.46 -11.17
C ASP A 586 -32.58 -6.26 -10.60
N LYS A 587 -32.85 -5.13 -9.93
CA LYS A 587 -34.15 -4.86 -9.28
C LYS A 587 -34.91 -3.69 -9.89
N ILE A 588 -34.23 -2.85 -10.68
CA ILE A 588 -34.80 -1.58 -11.17
C ILE A 588 -36.09 -1.78 -11.98
N LEU A 589 -36.10 -2.75 -12.90
CA LEU A 589 -37.24 -3.05 -13.77
C LEU A 589 -38.43 -3.59 -12.96
N GLY A 590 -38.21 -4.63 -12.14
CA GLY A 590 -39.24 -5.19 -11.26
C GLY A 590 -39.82 -4.17 -10.29
N ARG A 591 -38.99 -3.30 -9.70
CA ARG A 591 -39.44 -2.24 -8.78
C ARG A 591 -40.30 -1.21 -9.50
N TYR A 592 -39.93 -0.82 -10.72
CA TYR A 592 -40.73 0.12 -11.51
C TYR A 592 -42.11 -0.46 -11.86
N ILE A 593 -42.16 -1.70 -12.35
CA ILE A 593 -43.41 -2.39 -12.67
C ILE A 593 -44.28 -2.54 -11.41
N LYS A 594 -43.69 -2.97 -10.28
CA LYS A 594 -44.38 -3.09 -8.99
C LYS A 594 -45.05 -1.78 -8.56
N ASN A 595 -44.34 -0.66 -8.67
CA ASN A 595 -44.88 0.65 -8.32
C ASN A 595 -46.03 1.06 -9.26
N ASN A 596 -45.87 0.84 -10.57
CA ASN A 596 -46.93 1.13 -11.54
C ASN A 596 -48.17 0.26 -11.30
N TYR A 597 -47.98 -1.01 -10.93
CA TYR A 597 -49.07 -1.93 -10.63
C TYR A 597 -49.97 -1.40 -9.49
N TYR A 598 -49.36 -0.95 -8.38
CA TYR A 598 -50.11 -0.29 -7.30
C TYR A 598 -50.78 1.00 -7.76
N ALA A 599 -50.07 1.83 -8.53
CA ALA A 599 -50.58 3.10 -9.03
C ALA A 599 -51.84 2.90 -9.87
N HIS A 600 -51.83 2.00 -10.86
CA HIS A 600 -53.00 1.70 -11.70
C HIS A 600 -54.24 1.34 -10.88
N ILE A 601 -54.09 0.48 -9.87
CA ILE A 601 -55.22 0.05 -9.05
C ILE A 601 -55.75 1.19 -8.20
N LEU A 602 -54.86 1.92 -7.53
CA LEU A 602 -55.26 2.99 -6.63
C LEU A 602 -55.83 4.18 -7.39
N ASP A 603 -55.26 4.53 -8.55
CA ASP A 603 -55.80 5.55 -9.45
C ASP A 603 -57.18 5.14 -9.95
N LYS A 604 -57.38 3.85 -10.29
CA LYS A 604 -58.71 3.38 -10.67
C LYS A 604 -59.72 3.52 -9.54
N ILE A 605 -59.35 3.11 -8.33
CA ILE A 605 -60.21 3.22 -7.13
C ILE A 605 -60.58 4.69 -6.89
N ASP A 606 -59.64 5.61 -7.06
CA ASP A 606 -59.86 7.05 -6.90
C ASP A 606 -60.80 7.61 -7.99
N ILE A 607 -60.65 7.17 -9.24
CA ILE A 607 -61.51 7.59 -10.37
C ILE A 607 -62.96 7.12 -10.17
N ILE A 608 -63.16 5.90 -9.68
CA ILE A 608 -64.51 5.34 -9.44
C ILE A 608 -65.08 5.73 -8.08
N ALA A 609 -64.34 6.48 -7.25
CA ALA A 609 -64.80 6.91 -5.95
C ALA A 609 -66.06 7.77 -6.09
N THR A 610 -67.14 7.33 -5.42
CA THR A 610 -68.45 7.98 -5.49
C THR A 610 -68.48 9.30 -4.73
N VAL A 611 -67.76 9.36 -3.61
CA VAL A 611 -67.66 10.55 -2.75
C VAL A 611 -66.24 10.67 -2.22
N ASN A 612 -65.73 11.90 -2.23
CA ASN A 612 -64.40 12.25 -1.76
C ASN A 612 -64.52 13.26 -0.62
N TYR A 613 -63.93 12.94 0.53
CA TYR A 613 -63.79 13.83 1.67
C TYR A 613 -62.32 14.18 1.88
N THR A 614 -62.05 15.40 2.33
CA THR A 614 -60.71 15.83 2.73
C THR A 614 -60.75 16.34 4.15
N VAL A 615 -60.08 15.68 5.09
CA VAL A 615 -60.19 15.98 6.52
C VAL A 615 -58.82 16.24 7.14
N GLU A 616 -58.81 16.92 8.30
CA GLU A 616 -57.56 17.11 9.05
C GLU A 616 -56.89 15.78 9.41
N PHE A 617 -55.55 15.79 9.45
CA PHE A 617 -54.72 14.61 9.70
C PHE A 617 -55.12 13.81 10.95
N ASN A 618 -55.44 14.50 12.04
CA ASN A 618 -55.84 13.88 13.32
C ASN A 618 -57.31 13.43 13.35
N GLU A 619 -58.07 13.66 12.28
CA GLU A 619 -59.50 13.35 12.19
C GLU A 619 -59.83 12.25 11.20
N ILE A 620 -58.84 11.73 10.45
CA ILE A 620 -59.07 10.73 9.40
C ILE A 620 -59.83 9.49 9.89
N PHE A 621 -59.52 8.98 11.09
CA PHE A 621 -60.24 7.85 11.68
C PHE A 621 -61.52 8.25 12.43
N LYS A 622 -61.65 9.52 12.86
CA LYS A 622 -62.94 10.03 13.34
C LYS A 622 -63.96 10.11 12.20
N ALA A 623 -63.50 10.46 11.00
CA ALA A 623 -64.30 10.43 9.79
C ALA A 623 -64.76 9.00 9.46
N VAL A 624 -63.85 8.01 9.58
CA VAL A 624 -64.20 6.58 9.45
C VAL A 624 -65.27 6.15 10.45
N ASP A 625 -65.22 6.63 11.70
CA ASP A 625 -66.23 6.33 12.72
C ASP A 625 -67.64 6.82 12.36
N ILE A 626 -67.76 7.99 11.73
CA ILE A 626 -69.04 8.57 11.31
C ILE A 626 -69.69 7.75 10.19
N LEU A 627 -68.90 7.05 9.37
CA LEU A 627 -69.41 6.19 8.30
C LEU A 627 -70.21 4.97 8.82
N ASN A 628 -70.09 4.61 10.10
CA ASN A 628 -70.82 3.50 10.75
C ASN A 628 -70.68 2.16 10.00
N LEU A 629 -69.44 1.76 9.79
CA LEU A 629 -69.05 0.60 8.98
C LEU A 629 -69.32 -0.74 9.70
N LYS A 630 -69.76 -1.75 8.94
CA LYS A 630 -69.93 -3.15 9.37
C LYS A 630 -69.23 -4.12 8.42
N ASP A 631 -69.91 -4.54 7.35
CA ASP A 631 -69.39 -5.47 6.33
C ASP A 631 -68.58 -4.75 5.24
N HIS A 632 -67.53 -4.04 5.67
CA HIS A 632 -66.72 -3.18 4.81
C HIS A 632 -65.25 -3.57 4.88
N ILE A 633 -64.48 -3.07 3.92
CA ILE A 633 -63.01 -3.09 3.93
C ILE A 633 -62.48 -1.67 3.78
N ILE A 634 -61.26 -1.45 4.25
CA ILE A 634 -60.53 -0.19 4.07
C ILE A 634 -59.25 -0.49 3.28
N ILE A 635 -58.99 0.29 2.23
CA ILE A 635 -57.74 0.27 1.49
C ILE A 635 -56.98 1.55 1.81
N SER A 636 -55.78 1.41 2.36
CA SER A 636 -54.88 2.50 2.71
C SER A 636 -53.85 2.70 1.60
N ALA A 637 -53.83 3.90 1.01
CA ALA A 637 -52.88 4.29 -0.02
C ALA A 637 -51.73 5.09 0.62
N ASN A 638 -50.60 4.40 0.85
CA ASN A 638 -49.35 4.97 1.36
C ASN A 638 -49.53 5.89 2.59
N LEU A 639 -50.32 5.41 3.57
CA LEU A 639 -50.62 6.07 4.83
C LEU A 639 -49.80 5.42 5.93
N ASN A 640 -49.04 6.21 6.71
CA ASN A 640 -48.22 5.68 7.80
C ASN A 640 -49.10 5.33 9.01
N LEU A 641 -49.79 4.20 8.92
CA LEU A 641 -50.74 3.71 9.93
C LEU A 641 -50.06 3.45 11.28
N GLU A 642 -48.80 3.01 11.27
CA GLU A 642 -48.03 2.78 12.50
C GLU A 642 -47.76 4.09 13.24
N PHE A 643 -47.31 5.13 12.52
CA PHE A 643 -47.12 6.46 13.09
C PHE A 643 -48.44 7.04 13.63
N LEU A 644 -49.53 6.91 12.85
CA LEU A 644 -50.86 7.35 13.26
C LEU A 644 -51.33 6.65 14.54
N ASN A 645 -51.17 5.33 14.62
CA ASN A 645 -51.57 4.56 15.78
C ASN A 645 -50.78 4.96 17.03
N ASN A 646 -49.46 5.11 16.89
CA ASN A 646 -48.56 5.46 18.00
C ASN A 646 -48.79 6.89 18.49
N SER A 647 -49.00 7.84 17.57
CA SER A 647 -49.11 9.27 17.90
C SER A 647 -50.50 9.66 18.39
N LEU A 648 -51.55 9.13 17.76
CA LEU A 648 -52.94 9.53 18.01
C LEU A 648 -53.74 8.49 18.81
N LYS A 649 -53.14 7.33 19.13
CA LYS A 649 -53.78 6.24 19.91
C LYS A 649 -55.14 5.82 19.36
N ILE A 650 -55.20 5.67 18.04
CA ILE A 650 -56.45 5.42 17.30
C ILE A 650 -57.02 4.03 17.62
N GLY A 651 -56.18 3.07 18.05
CA GLY A 651 -56.61 1.72 18.38
C GLY A 651 -56.60 0.78 17.18
N LEU A 652 -55.63 0.97 16.27
CA LEU A 652 -55.34 0.00 15.21
C LEU A 652 -54.66 -1.23 15.82
N ILE A 653 -55.13 -2.41 15.41
CA ILE A 653 -54.55 -3.70 15.81
C ILE A 653 -53.86 -4.27 14.58
N LYS A 654 -52.54 -4.51 14.67
CA LYS A 654 -51.78 -5.14 13.59
C LYS A 654 -52.21 -6.60 13.46
N SER A 655 -52.48 -7.07 12.24
CA SER A 655 -52.91 -8.47 12.05
C SER A 655 -51.72 -9.43 12.07
N GLU A 656 -51.94 -10.64 12.60
CA GLU A 656 -50.92 -11.68 12.74
C GLU A 656 -50.99 -12.74 11.61
N ASN A 657 -52.12 -12.81 10.89
CA ASN A 657 -52.39 -13.85 9.87
C ASN A 657 -51.85 -13.50 8.47
N GLY A 658 -51.43 -12.26 8.24
CA GLY A 658 -50.96 -11.75 6.94
C GLY A 658 -52.05 -11.55 5.87
N LEU A 659 -53.32 -11.79 6.18
CA LEU A 659 -54.45 -11.61 5.26
C LEU A 659 -54.80 -10.12 5.11
N GLU A 660 -54.72 -9.35 6.19
CA GLU A 660 -54.83 -7.89 6.22
C GLU A 660 -53.64 -7.31 6.99
N ASP A 661 -53.38 -6.00 6.88
CA ASP A 661 -52.23 -5.40 7.58
C ASP A 661 -52.63 -4.93 8.98
N TYR A 662 -53.81 -4.34 9.09
CA TYR A 662 -54.38 -3.85 10.34
C TYR A 662 -55.88 -4.11 10.41
N THR A 663 -56.43 -4.04 11.62
CA THR A 663 -57.88 -3.96 11.83
C THR A 663 -58.22 -2.72 12.65
N TYR A 664 -59.35 -2.10 12.32
CA TYR A 664 -59.91 -0.97 13.06
C TYR A 664 -61.35 -1.30 13.45
N LYS A 665 -61.62 -1.46 14.75
CA LYS A 665 -62.93 -1.87 15.28
C LYS A 665 -63.52 -3.11 14.58
N GLY A 666 -62.66 -4.07 14.21
CA GLY A 666 -63.03 -5.30 13.51
C GLY A 666 -63.09 -5.20 11.98
N ILE A 667 -62.83 -4.01 11.40
CA ILE A 667 -62.83 -3.80 9.94
C ILE A 667 -61.39 -3.99 9.42
N PRO A 668 -61.16 -4.83 8.40
CA PRO A 668 -59.83 -5.08 7.85
C PRO A 668 -59.32 -3.89 7.01
N ILE A 669 -58.03 -3.59 7.17
CA ILE A 669 -57.29 -2.56 6.44
C ILE A 669 -56.17 -3.21 5.63
N PHE A 670 -56.18 -2.95 4.32
CA PHE A 670 -55.16 -3.39 3.36
C PHE A 670 -54.34 -2.18 2.94
N SER A 671 -53.03 -2.21 3.16
CA SER A 671 -52.11 -1.11 2.91
C SER A 671 -51.30 -1.37 1.66
N PHE A 672 -51.39 -0.47 0.69
CA PHE A 672 -50.65 -0.54 -0.57
C PHE A 672 -49.70 0.65 -0.71
N ASP A 673 -48.53 0.38 -1.28
CA ASP A 673 -47.52 1.39 -1.59
C ASP A 673 -47.91 2.13 -2.89
N GLY A 674 -48.78 3.13 -2.76
CA GLY A 674 -49.32 3.89 -3.88
C GLY A 674 -48.41 4.97 -4.46
N GLY A 675 -47.11 4.94 -4.14
CA GLY A 675 -46.18 5.98 -4.57
C GLY A 675 -46.51 7.37 -4.01
N ARG A 676 -45.90 8.43 -4.58
CA ARG A 676 -46.02 9.81 -4.07
C ARG A 676 -47.30 10.54 -4.50
N HIS A 677 -47.98 10.12 -5.57
CA HIS A 677 -49.08 10.88 -6.16
C HIS A 677 -50.44 10.69 -5.48
N ARG A 678 -50.60 9.62 -4.69
CA ARG A 678 -51.86 9.29 -3.98
C ARG A 678 -51.67 8.98 -2.50
N SER A 679 -50.53 9.37 -1.92
CA SER A 679 -50.25 9.15 -0.50
C SER A 679 -51.23 9.88 0.40
N GLY A 680 -51.67 9.23 1.47
CA GLY A 680 -52.51 9.86 2.49
C GLY A 680 -54.01 9.62 2.32
N ARG A 681 -54.45 8.58 1.60
CA ARG A 681 -55.88 8.30 1.39
C ARG A 681 -56.33 6.96 1.96
N LEU A 682 -57.57 6.92 2.45
CA LEU A 682 -58.31 5.71 2.79
C LEU A 682 -59.49 5.56 1.81
N PHE A 683 -59.62 4.40 1.19
CA PHE A 683 -60.78 4.04 0.38
C PHE A 683 -61.61 3.00 1.12
N ILE A 684 -62.92 3.23 1.21
CA ILE A 684 -63.84 2.36 1.94
C ILE A 684 -64.90 1.83 0.98
N MET A 685 -65.12 0.51 1.00
CA MET A 685 -66.15 -0.17 0.21
C MET A 685 -66.75 -1.36 0.97
N LYS A 686 -67.90 -1.88 0.53
CA LYS A 686 -68.48 -3.11 1.11
C LYS A 686 -67.65 -4.33 0.71
N SER A 687 -67.53 -5.30 1.61
CA SER A 687 -66.74 -6.52 1.37
C SER A 687 -67.23 -7.35 0.17
N LYS A 688 -68.53 -7.27 -0.16
CA LYS A 688 -69.11 -7.93 -1.34
C LYS A 688 -68.75 -7.26 -2.67
N ASP A 689 -68.31 -6.01 -2.64
CA ASP A 689 -68.02 -5.20 -3.84
C ASP A 689 -66.51 -5.21 -4.18
N LYS A 690 -65.74 -6.11 -3.57
CA LYS A 690 -64.33 -6.36 -3.87
C LYS A 690 -64.10 -6.62 -5.37
N PRO A 691 -63.00 -6.13 -5.96
CA PRO A 691 -62.75 -6.30 -7.38
C PRO A 691 -62.35 -7.73 -7.75
N MET A 692 -62.69 -8.12 -8.99
CA MET A 692 -62.06 -9.27 -9.64
C MET A 692 -60.64 -8.89 -10.06
N ILE A 693 -59.65 -9.65 -9.60
CA ILE A 693 -58.24 -9.49 -9.98
C ILE A 693 -57.76 -10.77 -10.66
N LYS A 694 -57.27 -10.64 -11.90
CA LYS A 694 -56.82 -11.79 -12.71
C LYS A 694 -55.76 -11.39 -13.73
N HIS A 695 -54.77 -12.24 -13.94
CA HIS A 695 -53.92 -12.24 -15.12
C HIS A 695 -54.50 -13.19 -16.18
N ARG A 696 -54.56 -12.77 -17.44
CA ARG A 696 -54.99 -13.62 -18.56
C ARG A 696 -53.84 -13.91 -19.50
N ASP A 697 -53.85 -15.10 -20.08
CA ASP A 697 -53.06 -15.36 -21.27
C ASP A 697 -53.65 -14.54 -22.42
N TRP A 698 -52.78 -13.92 -23.20
CA TRP A 698 -53.20 -13.17 -24.37
C TRP A 698 -53.91 -14.02 -25.42
N LYS A 699 -53.62 -15.32 -25.47
CA LYS A 699 -54.29 -16.27 -26.37
C LYS A 699 -55.78 -16.40 -26.07
N GLU A 700 -56.22 -15.95 -24.89
CA GLU A 700 -57.64 -15.93 -24.50
C GLU A 700 -58.40 -14.70 -25.04
N ILE A 701 -57.73 -13.75 -25.70
CA ILE A 701 -58.36 -12.56 -26.28
C ILE A 701 -58.90 -12.89 -27.68
N GLU A 702 -60.20 -12.69 -27.89
CA GLU A 702 -60.81 -12.77 -29.22
C GLU A 702 -60.46 -11.52 -30.05
N ASN A 703 -59.91 -11.70 -31.25
CA ASN A 703 -59.51 -10.63 -32.20
C ASN A 703 -58.58 -9.55 -31.61
N PRO A 704 -57.37 -9.90 -31.13
CA PRO A 704 -56.41 -8.90 -30.67
C PRO A 704 -56.00 -7.96 -31.82
N PRO A 705 -55.75 -6.65 -31.57
CA PRO A 705 -55.29 -5.74 -32.62
C PRO A 705 -53.94 -6.20 -33.20
N SER A 706 -53.77 -6.07 -34.51
CA SER A 706 -52.58 -6.59 -35.24
C SER A 706 -51.25 -6.14 -34.66
N GLU A 707 -51.15 -4.90 -34.19
CA GLU A 707 -49.93 -4.34 -33.60
C GLU A 707 -49.48 -5.07 -32.33
N PHE A 708 -50.41 -5.65 -31.56
CA PHE A 708 -50.09 -6.44 -30.36
C PHE A 708 -49.62 -7.85 -30.71
N ILE A 709 -50.16 -8.44 -31.78
CA ILE A 709 -49.76 -9.77 -32.25
C ILE A 709 -48.30 -9.75 -32.71
N ASP A 710 -47.91 -8.70 -33.46
CA ASP A 710 -46.55 -8.57 -33.96
C ASP A 710 -45.52 -8.35 -32.84
N ARG A 711 -45.87 -7.54 -31.82
CA ARG A 711 -45.02 -7.32 -30.64
C ARG A 711 -44.80 -8.60 -29.84
N TRP A 712 -45.85 -9.37 -29.57
CA TRP A 712 -45.75 -10.57 -28.71
C TRP A 712 -45.12 -11.78 -29.40
N LYS A 713 -45.12 -11.83 -30.73
CA LYS A 713 -44.55 -12.95 -31.49
C LYS A 713 -43.06 -13.18 -31.19
N ASN A 714 -42.34 -12.12 -30.79
CA ASN A 714 -40.91 -12.15 -30.53
C ASN A 714 -40.55 -12.19 -29.03
N MET A 715 -41.54 -12.15 -28.12
CA MET A 715 -41.30 -12.17 -26.68
C MET A 715 -41.18 -13.60 -26.14
N GLU A 716 -40.28 -13.80 -25.18
CA GLU A 716 -40.12 -15.06 -24.45
C GLU A 716 -41.02 -15.08 -23.22
N ASN A 717 -41.69 -16.21 -22.96
CA ASN A 717 -42.45 -16.40 -21.72
C ASN A 717 -41.48 -16.74 -20.57
N ILE A 718 -41.40 -15.85 -19.59
CA ILE A 718 -40.51 -15.97 -18.42
C ILE A 718 -41.25 -16.40 -17.16
N SER A 719 -42.59 -16.51 -17.19
CA SER A 719 -43.40 -16.97 -16.06
C SER A 719 -44.78 -17.47 -16.50
N ASP A 720 -44.98 -18.79 -16.48
CA ASP A 720 -46.23 -19.42 -16.93
C ASP A 720 -47.46 -19.12 -16.05
N ASP A 721 -47.26 -18.92 -14.75
CA ASP A 721 -48.34 -18.72 -13.77
C ASP A 721 -49.04 -17.36 -13.88
N LEU A 722 -48.30 -16.32 -14.28
CA LEU A 722 -48.83 -14.96 -14.48
C LEU A 722 -48.77 -14.49 -15.93
N HIS A 723 -48.37 -15.38 -16.85
CA HIS A 723 -48.19 -15.10 -18.28
C HIS A 723 -47.34 -13.84 -18.51
N ILE A 724 -46.13 -13.84 -17.94
CA ILE A 724 -45.19 -12.72 -18.07
C ILE A 724 -44.26 -12.99 -19.24
N TYR A 725 -44.22 -12.04 -20.17
CA TYR A 725 -43.40 -12.10 -21.37
C TYR A 725 -42.31 -11.04 -21.31
N LEU A 726 -41.14 -11.35 -21.86
CA LEU A 726 -40.02 -10.43 -21.95
C LEU A 726 -39.36 -10.51 -23.33
N GLU A 727 -39.07 -9.36 -23.90
CA GLU A 727 -38.20 -9.21 -25.06
C GLU A 727 -37.04 -8.30 -24.69
N ARG A 728 -35.84 -8.71 -25.12
CA ARG A 728 -34.60 -7.97 -24.91
C ARG A 728 -34.05 -7.54 -26.26
N ILE A 729 -33.89 -6.24 -26.45
CA ILE A 729 -33.42 -5.64 -27.70
C ILE A 729 -32.17 -4.81 -27.42
N GLU A 730 -31.04 -5.14 -28.05
CA GLU A 730 -29.85 -4.30 -28.02
C GLU A 730 -30.05 -3.14 -29.01
N LEU A 731 -30.17 -1.90 -28.52
CA LEU A 731 -30.56 -0.77 -29.37
C LEU A 731 -29.54 -0.46 -30.48
N ASN A 732 -28.29 -0.86 -30.31
CA ASN A 732 -27.23 -0.68 -31.31
C ASN A 732 -27.50 -1.44 -32.62
N ASP A 733 -28.24 -2.55 -32.54
CA ASP A 733 -28.53 -3.42 -33.69
C ASP A 733 -29.88 -3.07 -34.36
N HIS A 734 -30.64 -2.14 -33.79
CA HIS A 734 -31.98 -1.75 -34.21
C HIS A 734 -32.11 -0.23 -34.42
N PRO A 735 -31.66 0.30 -35.58
CA PRO A 735 -31.64 1.75 -35.85
C PRO A 735 -33.03 2.39 -35.81
N ASP A 736 -34.05 1.65 -36.22
CA ASP A 736 -35.45 2.07 -36.24
C ASP A 736 -36.02 2.32 -34.85
N ILE A 737 -35.62 1.49 -33.87
CA ILE A 737 -36.00 1.68 -32.46
C ILE A 737 -35.18 2.81 -31.85
N LEU A 738 -33.90 2.92 -32.20
CA LEU A 738 -33.01 3.96 -31.74
C LEU A 738 -33.50 5.37 -32.15
N ASP A 739 -33.94 5.53 -33.40
CA ASP A 739 -34.48 6.80 -33.90
C ASP A 739 -35.77 7.20 -33.15
N LYS A 740 -36.63 6.23 -32.78
CA LYS A 740 -37.80 6.51 -31.93
C LYS A 740 -37.38 7.05 -30.57
N TYR A 741 -36.43 6.43 -29.87
CA TYR A 741 -35.97 6.95 -28.57
C TYR A 741 -35.36 8.34 -28.67
N LYS A 742 -34.69 8.66 -29.77
CA LYS A 742 -34.12 9.99 -29.99
C LYS A 742 -35.19 11.08 -30.08
N GLU A 743 -36.39 10.77 -30.58
CA GLU A 743 -37.50 11.73 -30.66
C GLU A 743 -38.14 12.00 -29.29
N PHE A 744 -38.11 11.02 -28.37
CA PHE A 744 -38.84 11.06 -27.10
C PHE A 744 -37.95 11.14 -25.84
N SER A 745 -36.62 11.06 -25.97
CA SER A 745 -35.70 11.05 -24.82
C SER A 745 -34.61 12.13 -24.92
N GLU A 746 -34.02 12.47 -23.77
CA GLU A 746 -32.88 13.39 -23.68
C GLU A 746 -31.53 12.71 -23.97
N TYR A 747 -31.53 11.40 -24.25
CA TYR A 747 -30.31 10.64 -24.49
C TYR A 747 -29.69 10.96 -25.85
N SER A 748 -28.37 11.11 -25.86
CA SER A 748 -27.61 11.21 -27.11
C SER A 748 -27.61 9.88 -27.87
N ILE A 749 -27.38 9.94 -29.19
CA ILE A 749 -27.27 8.73 -30.04
C ILE A 749 -26.19 7.77 -29.50
N ASP A 750 -25.07 8.31 -29.02
CA ASP A 750 -23.97 7.50 -28.51
C ASP A 750 -24.28 6.84 -27.15
N GLU A 751 -25.17 7.44 -26.35
CA GLU A 751 -25.70 6.81 -25.15
C GLU A 751 -26.72 5.73 -25.49
N LEU A 752 -27.62 5.99 -26.44
CA LEU A 752 -28.64 5.01 -26.88
C LEU A 752 -28.01 3.74 -27.47
N LYS A 753 -26.92 3.85 -28.24
CA LYS A 753 -26.15 2.69 -28.72
C LYS A 753 -25.57 1.82 -27.62
N LYS A 754 -25.51 2.32 -26.38
CA LYS A 754 -24.99 1.61 -25.20
C LYS A 754 -26.13 1.18 -24.27
N MET A 755 -27.36 1.08 -24.77
CA MET A 755 -28.52 0.64 -24.01
C MET A 755 -29.10 -0.67 -24.53
N ILE A 756 -29.70 -1.41 -23.60
CA ILE A 756 -30.52 -2.58 -23.86
C ILE A 756 -31.94 -2.21 -23.46
N GLN A 757 -32.87 -2.31 -24.40
CA GLN A 757 -34.30 -2.24 -24.08
C GLN A 757 -34.74 -3.57 -23.49
N PHE A 758 -35.37 -3.49 -22.32
CA PHE A 758 -36.17 -4.58 -21.76
C PHE A 758 -37.64 -4.21 -21.93
N ASP A 759 -38.34 -4.96 -22.76
CA ASP A 759 -39.78 -4.92 -22.90
C ASP A 759 -40.38 -6.06 -22.07
N VAL A 760 -41.10 -5.73 -21.01
CA VAL A 760 -41.85 -6.69 -20.22
C VAL A 760 -43.32 -6.44 -20.46
N ASP A 761 -44.07 -7.49 -20.77
CA ASP A 761 -45.51 -7.40 -20.94
C ASP A 761 -46.24 -8.54 -20.23
N PHE A 762 -47.42 -8.23 -19.74
CA PHE A 762 -48.39 -9.15 -19.15
C PHE A 762 -49.74 -8.46 -19.14
N LEU A 763 -50.80 -9.23 -18.97
CA LEU A 763 -52.16 -8.71 -19.03
C LEU A 763 -52.91 -8.95 -17.72
N GLY A 764 -52.80 -7.97 -16.83
CA GLY A 764 -53.54 -7.93 -15.57
C GLY A 764 -54.83 -7.13 -15.70
N TYR A 765 -55.90 -7.57 -15.04
CA TYR A 765 -57.14 -6.84 -14.92
C TYR A 765 -57.55 -6.68 -13.46
N CYS A 766 -57.97 -5.47 -13.11
CA CYS A 766 -58.69 -5.17 -11.88
C CYS A 766 -60.07 -4.64 -12.27
N TRP A 767 -61.12 -5.34 -11.90
CA TRP A 767 -62.48 -5.01 -12.31
C TRP A 767 -63.41 -4.91 -11.11
N PHE A 768 -64.00 -3.74 -10.93
CA PHE A 768 -65.01 -3.47 -9.91
C PHE A 768 -66.44 -3.73 -10.42
N PRO A 769 -67.35 -4.25 -9.58
CA PRO A 769 -68.78 -4.31 -9.93
C PRO A 769 -69.34 -2.94 -10.29
N LYS A 770 -70.20 -2.82 -11.30
CA LYS A 770 -70.83 -1.52 -11.69
C LYS A 770 -71.64 -0.88 -10.55
N SER A 771 -72.12 -1.69 -9.59
CA SER A 771 -72.84 -1.23 -8.40
C SER A 771 -71.94 -0.81 -7.24
N VAL A 772 -70.61 -0.82 -7.43
CA VAL A 772 -69.67 -0.51 -6.34
C VAL A 772 -69.89 0.91 -5.84
N LYS A 773 -69.83 1.06 -4.53
CA LYS A 773 -69.79 2.36 -3.88
C LYS A 773 -68.49 2.46 -3.09
N ILE A 774 -67.72 3.50 -3.38
CA ILE A 774 -66.44 3.76 -2.72
C ILE A 774 -66.46 5.17 -2.15
N ILE A 775 -66.12 5.30 -0.87
CA ILE A 775 -65.86 6.59 -0.21
C ILE A 775 -64.35 6.74 -0.07
N SER A 776 -63.80 7.83 -0.59
CA SER A 776 -62.41 8.23 -0.37
C SER A 776 -62.34 9.26 0.75
N ILE A 777 -61.47 9.02 1.73
CA ILE A 777 -61.12 9.99 2.76
C ILE A 777 -59.64 10.30 2.61
N SER A 778 -59.34 11.54 2.23
CA SER A 778 -57.98 12.02 2.08
C SER A 778 -57.53 12.82 3.29
N GLN A 779 -56.27 12.62 3.67
CA GLN A 779 -55.56 13.46 4.61
C GLN A 779 -55.33 14.82 3.99
N GLY A 780 -55.87 15.85 4.63
CA GLY A 780 -55.66 17.24 4.23
C GLY A 780 -54.25 17.72 4.54
N ASP A 781 -53.67 18.46 3.59
CA ASP A 781 -52.42 19.19 3.78
C ASP A 781 -52.74 20.69 3.75
N LEU A 782 -52.61 21.32 4.92
CA LEU A 782 -52.88 22.76 5.13
C LEU A 782 -52.08 23.64 4.16
N PHE A 783 -50.92 23.20 3.68
CA PHE A 783 -50.07 23.96 2.75
C PHE A 783 -50.47 23.79 1.28
N GLN A 784 -51.10 22.68 0.89
CA GLN A 784 -51.53 22.43 -0.49
C GLN A 784 -52.97 22.88 -0.76
N GLN A 785 -53.85 22.79 0.24
CA GLN A 785 -55.29 22.94 0.06
C GLN A 785 -55.85 24.26 0.62
N GLY A 786 -55.00 25.14 1.17
CA GLY A 786 -55.39 26.51 1.53
C GLY A 786 -56.49 26.65 2.60
N GLY A 787 -56.83 25.57 3.31
CA GLY A 787 -57.86 25.56 4.36
C GLY A 787 -59.25 25.05 3.94
N ASP A 788 -59.44 24.60 2.69
CA ASP A 788 -60.69 23.96 2.21
C ASP A 788 -60.79 22.49 2.67
N LEU A 789 -60.88 22.29 3.98
CA LEU A 789 -61.10 20.97 4.59
C LEU A 789 -62.59 20.75 4.89
N ASP A 790 -63.07 19.54 4.68
CA ASP A 790 -64.42 19.15 5.05
C ASP A 790 -64.56 19.03 6.56
N GLU A 791 -65.51 19.76 7.13
CA GLU A 791 -65.94 19.54 8.51
C GLU A 791 -66.51 18.13 8.67
N LEU A 792 -66.19 17.47 9.79
CA LEU A 792 -66.71 16.13 10.13
C LEU A 792 -68.25 16.03 10.03
N LYS A 793 -68.99 17.12 10.25
CA LYS A 793 -70.46 17.16 10.15
C LYS A 793 -70.99 16.94 8.73
N LYS A 794 -70.18 17.17 7.68
CA LYS A 794 -70.55 16.91 6.28
C LYS A 794 -70.53 15.42 5.94
N ILE A 795 -69.80 14.63 6.72
CA ILE A 795 -69.67 13.18 6.52
C ILE A 795 -70.95 12.49 6.98
N LYS A 796 -71.53 11.67 6.12
CA LYS A 796 -72.74 10.89 6.40
C LYS A 796 -72.42 9.41 6.56
N PRO A 797 -73.26 8.64 7.27
CA PRO A 797 -73.13 7.17 7.32
C PRO A 797 -73.04 6.56 5.92
N PHE A 798 -72.26 5.49 5.76
CA PHE A 798 -71.93 4.91 4.45
C PHE A 798 -73.18 4.63 3.59
N ASP A 799 -74.26 4.13 4.17
CA ASP A 799 -75.50 3.81 3.45
C ASP A 799 -76.37 5.04 3.08
N ASN A 800 -76.09 6.22 3.66
CA ASN A 800 -76.82 7.48 3.45
C ASN A 800 -76.13 8.46 2.49
N VAL A 801 -74.91 8.13 2.10
CA VAL A 801 -74.16 8.79 1.01
C VAL A 801 -74.73 8.36 -0.34
#